data_AF-A0A1E4HX93-F1
#
_entry.id   AF-A0A1E4HX93-F1
#
_cell.length_a   1.000
_cell.length_b   1.000
_cell.length_c   1.000
_cell.angle_alpha   90.00
_cell.angle_beta   90.00
_cell.angle_gamma   90.00
#
_symmetry.space_group_name_H-M   'P 1'
#
loop_
_entity.id
_entity.type
_entity.pdbx_description
1 polymer ?
#
loop_
_entity_poly.entity_id
_entity_poly.type
_entity_poly.pdbx_seq_one_letter_code
_entity_poly.pdbx_strand_id
1 'polypeptide(L)'
;MGCYKRWRELGLKAIRDELKADRRVIAVSMDLTSYYHQIDPVFIADKRFLALAKIELSEWEYEFTAAFSDALKLWSDMVVAKLLEMGCDAEKIKVGGLPIGLTISRVTANALLAGLDSDIEEGLAPVYYGRYVDDLFLVLRDPGNLNDASQLLKFIAARTACFPAEGEGEKKNDIYLTLPGEFQGRTTLMLQQTKQKAFFLQGHGGLDLLDNIETQIRSVSSERRLMPSPGRLETMASAKVLTAAGQASEEADTLRRADGLSVRRLGWAIQLRAVETLARDLRQNDWKEERAKFYQFAHSHILRPDKILDHVDYLPRLLSLAVALMDWAEARKLVDATIYSLRELEAKIDGTKVKVNGQPASGVDENAWSSLRASVLELAADAIARSLRWSQRDGGPRPLSETALDLCKLVGLGTNIDEIYALSLALRESDWAKTPYKDHLRRDASRQRSALEQEAQLYGLYVHEGDLHEFLLLSGASDNGSAAVRVNPRCKQIAPDSTAPSLLPYLFPTRPYSTQDISLFLPDQCVFVGEEPNSARAWARYVRAVRGVWVWGSLVTDQFDFGSATPPQHPEQKEKPKGKIAVLGAARKGEKIRLGISSLLTTEDSWRACADGRPDISRERYARIERLINQAISAYPKPTHLLLPELSLPDRWVDTVSGLLLDAGISLVAGLDYHRRFPNWIHSEAVLVLADDRLGFPASVQIRQPKSMPAAAEEERLLKDYGQKWADTLKDVEKPVYQHQGFCFGVLVCSELQNVNHRLRFQGDIDCMIVLSWNQDLETFSALVESASLDVHAHIALVNNRKYGDSRVRSPSKANHGRDLCRLRGGQNEHVVVVELDVETLRAFQSRATRWPRDDDPFKPVPEGYVMAKYRRTTPE
;
A
#
# COMPACT_ATOMS: atom_id res chain seq x y z
N MET A 1 8.27 2.41 4.57
CA MET A 1 8.51 3.87 4.36
C MET A 1 9.16 4.03 2.98
N GLY A 2 8.77 5.02 2.15
CA GLY A 2 9.34 5.15 0.79
C GLY A 2 10.79 5.63 0.78
N CYS A 3 11.62 5.13 -0.13
CA CYS A 3 13.06 5.40 -0.19
C CYS A 3 13.41 6.88 -0.31
N TYR A 4 12.71 7.63 -1.18
CA TYR A 4 12.89 9.10 -1.32
C TYR A 4 12.66 9.86 -0.02
N LYS A 5 11.60 9.47 0.72
CA LYS A 5 11.28 10.10 2.00
C LYS A 5 12.40 9.87 3.01
N ARG A 6 12.89 8.63 3.10
CA ARG A 6 13.98 8.26 4.02
C ARG A 6 15.27 9.01 3.66
N TRP A 7 15.65 9.02 2.39
CA TRP A 7 16.79 9.79 1.87
C TRP A 7 16.73 11.25 2.31
N ARG A 8 15.59 11.92 2.09
CA ARG A 8 15.44 13.33 2.49
C ARG A 8 15.43 13.53 4.01
N GLU A 9 14.69 12.70 4.77
CA GLU A 9 14.60 12.82 6.23
C GLU A 9 15.94 12.60 6.92
N LEU A 10 16.78 11.70 6.41
CA LEU A 10 18.13 11.48 6.94
C LEU A 10 19.03 12.69 6.71
N GLY A 11 18.99 13.29 5.52
CA GLY A 11 19.76 14.51 5.25
C GLY A 11 19.30 15.71 6.10
N LEU A 12 17.99 15.95 6.23
CA LEU A 12 17.47 17.01 7.10
C LEU A 12 17.82 16.77 8.58
N LYS A 13 17.79 15.52 9.03
CA LYS A 13 18.23 15.14 10.38
C LYS A 13 19.71 15.44 10.58
N ALA A 14 20.58 15.09 9.62
CA ALA A 14 22.01 15.36 9.70
C ALA A 14 22.31 16.86 9.84
N ILE A 15 21.61 17.71 9.07
CA ILE A 15 21.72 19.18 9.21
C ILE A 15 21.31 19.61 10.62
N ARG A 16 20.16 19.13 11.12
CA ARG A 16 19.65 19.51 12.44
C ARG A 16 20.59 19.08 13.57
N ASP A 17 21.14 17.87 13.50
CA ASP A 17 22.04 17.34 14.53
C ASP A 17 23.34 18.14 14.62
N GLU A 18 23.89 18.59 13.49
CA GLU A 18 25.07 19.48 13.47
C GLU A 18 24.74 20.90 13.96
N LEU A 19 23.61 21.48 13.54
CA LEU A 19 23.18 22.81 14.01
C LEU A 19 22.91 22.85 15.52
N LYS A 20 22.31 21.78 16.07
CA LYS A 20 22.11 21.64 17.53
C LYS A 20 23.42 21.51 18.30
N ALA A 21 24.46 21.00 17.66
CA ALA A 21 25.79 20.91 18.23
C ALA A 21 26.63 22.19 17.98
N ASP A 22 25.97 23.29 17.59
CA ASP A 22 26.55 24.61 17.29
C ASP A 22 27.64 24.56 16.20
N ARG A 23 27.51 23.61 15.27
CA ARG A 23 28.41 23.49 14.10
C ARG A 23 27.73 24.09 12.88
N ARG A 24 28.50 24.90 12.14
CA ARG A 24 28.07 25.46 10.85
C ARG A 24 28.06 24.36 9.78
N VAL A 25 27.04 24.36 8.94
CA VAL A 25 26.87 23.34 7.90
C VAL A 25 26.55 23.96 6.55
N ILE A 26 27.03 23.29 5.51
CA ILE A 26 26.72 23.58 4.12
C ILE A 26 25.87 22.42 3.60
N ALA A 27 24.62 22.69 3.28
CA ALA A 27 23.73 21.73 2.63
C ALA A 27 23.74 21.98 1.12
N VAL A 28 24.12 20.98 0.34
CA VAL A 28 24.25 21.10 -1.13
C VAL A 28 23.29 20.13 -1.79
N SER A 29 22.43 20.66 -2.65
CA SER A 29 21.56 19.86 -3.51
C SER A 29 21.99 20.06 -4.97
N MET A 30 22.18 18.94 -5.67
CA MET A 30 22.64 18.90 -7.06
C MET A 30 21.78 17.92 -7.86
N ASP A 31 21.59 18.22 -9.15
CA ASP A 31 20.75 17.45 -10.08
C ASP A 31 21.49 17.23 -11.40
N LEU A 32 21.53 15.98 -11.87
CA LEU A 32 22.11 15.63 -13.17
C LEU A 32 21.13 15.95 -14.30
N THR A 33 21.52 16.85 -15.21
CA THR A 33 20.62 17.35 -16.24
C THR A 33 20.38 16.31 -17.34
N SER A 34 19.10 16.02 -17.62
CA SER A 34 18.66 15.05 -18.64
C SER A 34 19.28 13.67 -18.44
N TYR A 35 19.51 13.27 -17.19
CA TYR A 35 20.36 12.14 -16.83
C TYR A 35 20.12 10.87 -17.65
N TYR A 36 18.88 10.36 -17.68
CA TYR A 36 18.54 9.16 -18.45
C TYR A 36 18.87 9.26 -19.94
N HIS A 37 18.75 10.45 -20.54
CA HIS A 37 18.97 10.67 -21.97
C HIS A 37 20.45 10.76 -22.35
N GLN A 38 21.35 10.82 -21.36
CA GLN A 38 22.78 11.02 -21.58
C GLN A 38 23.61 9.77 -21.29
N ILE A 39 22.99 8.63 -20.97
CA ILE A 39 23.67 7.38 -20.60
C ILE A 39 23.91 6.51 -21.83
N ASP A 40 25.15 6.05 -22.02
CA ASP A 40 25.50 4.99 -22.96
C ASP A 40 25.27 3.61 -22.32
N PRO A 41 24.21 2.87 -22.69
CA PRO A 41 23.82 1.64 -21.98
C PRO A 41 24.87 0.53 -22.04
N VAL A 42 25.82 0.61 -22.98
CA VAL A 42 26.80 -0.45 -23.25
C VAL A 42 27.70 -0.75 -22.05
N PHE A 43 27.87 0.21 -21.13
CA PHE A 43 28.74 0.04 -19.97
C PHE A 43 28.33 -1.13 -19.07
N ILE A 44 27.05 -1.53 -19.05
CA ILE A 44 26.55 -2.55 -18.12
C ILE A 44 27.17 -3.94 -18.36
N ALA A 45 27.62 -4.20 -19.59
CA ALA A 45 28.34 -5.43 -19.96
C ALA A 45 29.87 -5.22 -20.00
N ASP A 46 30.39 -4.03 -19.70
CA ASP A 46 31.83 -3.75 -19.73
C ASP A 46 32.52 -4.42 -18.55
N LYS A 47 33.52 -5.26 -18.83
CA LYS A 47 34.29 -5.98 -17.80
C LYS A 47 34.98 -5.06 -16.80
N ARG A 48 35.36 -3.84 -17.19
CA ARG A 48 35.95 -2.82 -16.30
C ARG A 48 34.93 -2.32 -15.29
N PHE A 49 33.69 -2.10 -15.73
CA PHE A 49 32.59 -1.75 -14.83
C PHE A 49 32.29 -2.90 -13.86
N LEU A 50 32.15 -4.13 -14.37
CA LEU A 50 31.88 -5.31 -13.52
C LEU A 50 32.97 -5.51 -12.46
N ALA A 51 34.24 -5.33 -12.83
CA ALA A 51 35.36 -5.38 -11.88
C ALA A 51 35.30 -4.25 -10.84
N LEU A 52 35.02 -3.02 -11.25
CA LEU A 52 34.88 -1.87 -10.32
C LEU A 52 33.72 -2.05 -9.35
N ALA A 53 32.59 -2.56 -9.84
CA ALA A 53 31.40 -2.86 -9.05
C ALA A 53 31.51 -4.16 -8.23
N LYS A 54 32.59 -4.94 -8.41
CA LYS A 54 32.83 -6.25 -7.77
C LYS A 54 31.69 -7.25 -8.06
N ILE A 55 31.20 -7.26 -9.29
CA ILE A 55 30.13 -8.15 -9.76
C ILE A 55 30.75 -9.29 -10.55
N GLU A 56 30.50 -10.52 -10.12
CA GLU A 56 30.83 -11.74 -10.84
C GLU A 56 29.55 -12.30 -11.47
N LEU A 57 29.58 -12.55 -12.78
CA LEU A 57 28.48 -13.14 -13.53
C LEU A 57 28.91 -14.51 -14.05
N SER A 58 28.01 -15.48 -14.01
CA SER A 58 28.14 -16.72 -14.78
C SER A 58 28.12 -16.43 -16.29
N GLU A 59 28.53 -17.42 -17.10
CA GLU A 59 28.55 -17.30 -18.56
C GLU A 59 27.16 -16.91 -19.10
N TRP A 60 26.10 -17.59 -18.66
CA TRP A 60 24.74 -17.28 -19.05
C TRP A 60 24.29 -15.89 -18.60
N GLU A 61 24.59 -15.48 -17.36
CA GLU A 61 24.22 -14.15 -16.86
C GLU A 61 24.93 -13.04 -17.62
N TYR A 62 26.19 -13.26 -18.02
CA TYR A 62 26.93 -12.33 -18.86
C TYR A 62 26.33 -12.24 -20.27
N GLU A 63 26.06 -13.37 -20.92
CA GLU A 63 25.41 -13.40 -22.25
C GLU A 63 24.04 -12.72 -22.22
N PHE A 64 23.24 -12.97 -21.19
CA PHE A 64 21.97 -12.32 -20.97
C PHE A 64 22.13 -10.80 -20.79
N THR A 65 23.09 -10.37 -19.96
CA THR A 65 23.39 -8.95 -19.72
C THR A 65 23.85 -8.26 -21.01
N ALA A 66 24.68 -8.93 -21.81
CA ALA A 66 25.13 -8.44 -23.11
C ALA A 66 23.98 -8.28 -24.10
N ALA A 67 23.09 -9.28 -24.22
CA ALA A 67 21.90 -9.18 -25.06
C ALA A 67 20.98 -8.02 -24.65
N PHE A 68 20.82 -7.78 -23.33
CA PHE A 68 20.06 -6.63 -22.83
C PHE A 68 20.75 -5.29 -23.13
N SER A 69 22.07 -5.23 -22.97
CA SER A 69 22.88 -4.07 -23.34
C SER A 69 22.69 -3.72 -24.82
N ASP A 70 22.70 -4.72 -25.71
CA ASP A 70 22.47 -4.52 -27.14
C ASP A 70 21.06 -4.01 -27.45
N ALA A 71 20.04 -4.53 -26.77
CA ALA A 71 18.66 -4.04 -26.92
C ALA A 71 18.52 -2.57 -26.49
N LEU A 72 19.14 -2.18 -25.37
CA LEU A 72 19.15 -0.79 -24.91
C LEU A 72 19.94 0.12 -25.85
N LYS A 73 21.03 -0.37 -26.44
CA LYS A 73 21.81 0.34 -27.45
C LYS A 73 20.97 0.61 -28.70
N LEU A 74 20.25 -0.38 -29.21
CA LEU A 74 19.34 -0.22 -30.35
C LEU A 74 18.27 0.85 -30.06
N TRP A 75 17.69 0.83 -28.87
CA TRP A 75 16.77 1.90 -28.43
C TRP A 75 17.44 3.28 -28.46
N SER A 76 18.64 3.40 -27.86
CA SER A 76 19.41 4.64 -27.86
C SER A 76 19.66 5.14 -29.29
N ASP A 77 20.08 4.26 -30.20
CA ASP A 77 20.36 4.62 -31.59
C ASP A 77 19.08 5.07 -32.34
N MET A 78 17.93 4.45 -32.07
CA MET A 78 16.63 4.91 -32.56
C MET A 78 16.27 6.32 -32.06
N VAL A 79 16.52 6.61 -30.78
CA VAL A 79 16.27 7.95 -30.21
C VAL A 79 17.19 8.99 -30.84
N VAL A 80 18.47 8.67 -31.07
CA VAL A 80 19.40 9.55 -31.79
C VAL A 80 18.85 9.89 -33.17
N ALA A 81 18.44 8.88 -33.95
CA ALA A 81 17.86 9.09 -35.27
C ALA A 81 16.65 10.04 -35.21
N LYS A 82 15.75 9.85 -34.23
CA LYS A 82 14.60 10.74 -34.04
C LYS A 82 14.96 12.16 -33.62
N LEU A 83 15.96 12.36 -32.77
CA LEU A 83 16.40 13.70 -32.41
C LEU A 83 17.00 14.45 -33.60
N LEU A 84 17.73 13.75 -34.47
CA LEU A 84 18.27 14.32 -35.71
C LEU A 84 17.16 14.69 -36.70
N GLU A 85 16.12 13.85 -36.84
CA GLU A 85 14.92 14.17 -37.62
C GLU A 85 14.23 15.45 -37.11
N MET A 86 14.23 15.70 -35.80
CA MET A 86 13.69 16.91 -35.17
C MET A 86 14.63 18.13 -35.24
N GLY A 87 15.71 18.05 -36.04
CA GLY A 87 16.63 19.15 -36.26
C GLY A 87 17.48 19.51 -35.04
N CYS A 88 17.74 18.56 -34.14
CA CYS A 88 18.72 18.71 -33.08
C CYS A 88 20.15 18.60 -33.64
N ASP A 89 21.10 19.27 -32.97
CA ASP A 89 22.50 19.36 -33.42
C ASP A 89 23.23 18.01 -33.35
N ALA A 90 23.65 17.51 -34.52
CA ALA A 90 24.33 16.23 -34.65
C ALA A 90 25.69 16.17 -33.93
N GLU A 91 26.37 17.30 -33.77
CA GLU A 91 27.67 17.34 -33.08
C GLU A 91 27.50 17.22 -31.55
N LYS A 92 26.32 17.57 -31.03
CA LYS A 92 26.03 17.55 -29.58
C LYS A 92 25.37 16.25 -29.12
N ILE A 93 24.72 15.52 -30.02
CA ILE A 93 24.05 14.26 -29.68
C ILE A 93 25.06 13.11 -29.74
N LYS A 94 25.52 12.67 -28.58
CA LYS A 94 26.44 11.54 -28.46
C LYS A 94 25.73 10.19 -28.31
N VAL A 95 24.55 10.20 -27.68
CA VAL A 95 23.78 9.02 -27.28
C VAL A 95 22.31 9.38 -27.11
N GLY A 96 21.40 8.40 -27.25
CA GLY A 96 19.96 8.57 -27.08
C GLY A 96 19.43 8.19 -25.69
N GLY A 97 20.29 7.58 -24.87
CA GLY A 97 20.01 7.29 -23.47
C GLY A 97 19.20 6.02 -23.22
N LEU A 98 18.62 5.96 -22.02
CA LEU A 98 17.83 4.85 -21.53
C LEU A 98 16.31 5.13 -21.62
N PRO A 99 15.47 4.11 -21.90
CA PRO A 99 14.02 4.23 -21.84
C PRO A 99 13.55 4.28 -20.38
N ILE A 100 13.09 5.44 -19.90
CA ILE A 100 12.72 5.69 -18.48
C ILE A 100 11.65 4.72 -17.94
N GLY A 101 10.78 4.20 -18.81
CA GLY A 101 9.68 3.31 -18.44
C GLY A 101 10.09 1.88 -18.07
N LEU A 102 11.28 1.42 -18.47
CA LEU A 102 11.72 0.04 -18.20
C LEU A 102 12.35 -0.09 -16.81
N THR A 103 12.04 -1.20 -16.12
CA THR A 103 12.64 -1.51 -14.82
C THR A 103 14.16 -1.57 -14.88
N ILE A 104 14.70 -2.19 -15.95
CA ILE A 104 16.16 -2.31 -16.15
C ILE A 104 16.83 -0.94 -16.23
N SER A 105 16.21 0.06 -16.88
CA SER A 105 16.78 1.41 -16.97
C SER A 105 17.02 2.05 -15.60
N ARG A 106 16.18 1.74 -14.61
CA ARG A 106 16.37 2.23 -13.23
C ARG A 106 17.57 1.56 -12.56
N VAL A 107 17.78 0.27 -12.83
CA VAL A 107 18.96 -0.47 -12.34
C VAL A 107 20.22 0.05 -13.03
N THR A 108 20.23 0.08 -14.36
CA THR A 108 21.33 0.57 -15.20
C THR A 108 21.74 1.99 -14.82
N ALA A 109 20.79 2.92 -14.72
CA ALA A 109 21.09 4.29 -14.32
C ALA A 109 21.76 4.32 -12.94
N ASN A 110 21.19 3.69 -11.91
CA ASN A 110 21.80 3.74 -10.58
C ASN A 110 23.17 3.05 -10.50
N ALA A 111 23.36 1.96 -11.25
CA ALA A 111 24.60 1.19 -11.28
C ALA A 111 25.77 1.99 -11.87
N LEU A 112 25.51 2.82 -12.89
CA LEU A 112 26.50 3.69 -13.52
C LEU A 112 27.25 4.57 -12.50
N LEU A 113 26.54 5.07 -11.49
CA LEU A 113 27.07 6.05 -10.54
C LEU A 113 27.76 5.42 -9.31
N ALA A 114 27.92 4.10 -9.25
CA ALA A 114 28.55 3.43 -8.10
C ALA A 114 29.96 3.97 -7.79
N GLY A 115 30.74 4.30 -8.84
CA GLY A 115 32.06 4.91 -8.68
C GLY A 115 32.01 6.35 -8.13
N LEU A 116 31.02 7.14 -8.56
CA LEU A 116 30.79 8.49 -8.04
C LEU A 116 30.39 8.45 -6.56
N ASP A 117 29.51 7.51 -6.20
CA ASP A 117 29.05 7.34 -4.82
C ASP A 117 30.23 7.04 -3.89
N SER A 118 31.10 6.10 -4.30
CA SER A 118 32.29 5.72 -3.53
C SER A 118 33.28 6.88 -3.38
N ASP A 119 33.52 7.63 -4.45
CA ASP A 119 34.44 8.79 -4.45
C ASP A 119 33.94 9.93 -3.54
N ILE A 120 32.63 10.16 -3.47
CA ILE A 120 32.04 11.13 -2.53
C ILE A 120 32.12 10.62 -1.10
N GLU A 121 31.74 9.36 -0.83
CA GLU A 121 31.73 8.81 0.52
C GLU A 121 33.13 8.74 1.12
N GLU A 122 34.11 8.24 0.36
CA GLU A 122 35.48 8.02 0.82
C GLU A 122 36.33 9.29 0.71
N GLY A 123 36.23 10.03 -0.40
CA GLY A 123 37.07 11.19 -0.67
C GLY A 123 36.61 12.47 0.04
N LEU A 124 35.32 12.81 -0.09
CA LEU A 124 34.76 14.02 0.51
C LEU A 124 34.39 13.83 1.99
N ALA A 125 34.06 12.60 2.40
CA ALA A 125 33.65 12.22 3.75
C ALA A 125 32.61 13.19 4.39
N PRO A 126 31.45 13.40 3.74
CA PRO A 126 30.43 14.33 4.22
C PRO A 126 29.78 13.83 5.52
N VAL A 127 29.16 14.74 6.28
CA VAL A 127 28.31 14.38 7.43
C VAL A 127 27.15 13.50 6.96
N TYR A 128 26.62 13.80 5.77
CA TYR A 128 25.63 13.00 5.10
C TYR A 128 25.83 13.07 3.59
N TYR A 129 25.81 11.92 2.95
CA TYR A 129 25.59 11.78 1.53
C TYR A 129 24.38 10.89 1.30
N GLY A 130 23.57 11.26 0.33
CA GLY A 130 22.65 10.33 -0.27
C GLY A 130 22.36 10.73 -1.70
N ARG A 131 22.18 9.73 -2.55
CA ARG A 131 21.70 9.90 -3.92
C ARG A 131 20.34 9.24 -4.11
N TYR A 132 19.43 9.92 -4.78
CA TYR A 132 18.17 9.37 -5.26
C TYR A 132 18.12 9.47 -6.78
N VAL A 133 18.59 8.43 -7.45
CA VAL A 133 18.79 8.43 -8.91
C VAL A 133 19.75 9.55 -9.34
N ASP A 134 19.25 10.64 -9.90
CA ASP A 134 19.98 11.83 -10.38
C ASP A 134 20.07 12.96 -9.35
N ASP A 135 19.25 12.91 -8.29
CA ASP A 135 19.30 13.88 -7.18
C ASP A 135 20.43 13.51 -6.20
N LEU A 136 21.41 14.40 -6.04
CA LEU A 136 22.45 14.29 -5.01
C LEU A 136 22.17 15.26 -3.85
N PHE A 137 22.32 14.77 -2.63
CA PHE A 137 22.20 15.59 -1.42
C PHE A 137 23.39 15.37 -0.48
N LEU A 138 24.09 16.46 -0.19
CA LEU A 138 25.31 16.50 0.62
C LEU A 138 25.11 17.42 1.83
N VAL A 139 25.62 17.01 2.98
CA VAL A 139 25.75 17.85 4.17
C VAL A 139 27.22 17.86 4.57
N LEU A 140 27.85 19.03 4.48
CA LEU A 140 29.25 19.25 4.80
C LEU A 140 29.36 20.13 6.04
N ARG A 141 30.42 19.93 6.83
CA ARG A 141 30.81 20.92 7.83
C ARG A 141 31.39 22.12 7.12
N ASP A 142 30.91 23.31 7.49
CA ASP A 142 31.46 24.55 6.95
C ASP A 142 32.83 24.83 7.59
N PRO A 143 33.94 24.82 6.82
CA PRO A 143 35.26 25.21 7.33
C PRO A 143 35.35 26.70 7.68
N GLY A 144 34.32 27.51 7.39
CA GLY A 144 34.20 28.93 7.74
C GLY A 144 34.86 29.88 6.75
N ASN A 145 35.48 29.36 5.69
CA ASN A 145 36.14 30.12 4.63
C ASN A 145 35.52 29.92 3.23
N LEU A 146 34.36 29.27 3.14
CA LEU A 146 33.63 29.07 1.89
C LEU A 146 32.51 30.10 1.81
N ASN A 147 32.65 31.07 0.90
CA ASN A 147 31.71 32.19 0.76
C ASN A 147 30.85 32.11 -0.52
N ASP A 148 31.21 31.24 -1.47
CA ASP A 148 30.50 31.10 -2.75
C ASP A 148 30.54 29.66 -3.30
N ALA A 149 29.69 29.40 -4.30
CA ALA A 149 29.56 28.08 -4.93
C ALA A 149 30.81 27.64 -5.72
N SER A 150 31.62 28.59 -6.22
CA SER A 150 32.84 28.26 -6.95
C SER A 150 33.94 27.74 -6.01
N GLN A 151 34.06 28.35 -4.83
CA GLN A 151 34.95 27.88 -3.77
C GLN A 151 34.53 26.51 -3.25
N LEU A 152 33.22 26.28 -3.10
CA LEU A 152 32.67 24.98 -2.74
C LEU A 152 32.98 23.91 -3.79
N LEU A 153 32.86 24.21 -5.08
CA LEU A 153 33.25 23.27 -6.15
C LEU A 153 34.74 22.91 -6.07
N LYS A 154 35.61 23.92 -5.90
CA LYS A 154 37.06 23.70 -5.72
C LYS A 154 37.36 22.84 -4.49
N PHE A 155 36.62 23.06 -3.41
CA PHE A 155 36.73 22.27 -2.19
C PHE A 155 36.36 20.80 -2.41
N ILE A 156 35.30 20.54 -3.18
CA ILE A 156 34.86 19.19 -3.55
C ILE A 156 35.90 18.55 -4.49
N ALA A 157 36.27 19.21 -5.58
CA ALA A 157 37.22 18.70 -6.57
C ALA A 157 38.62 18.41 -6.01
N ALA A 158 39.04 19.12 -4.96
CA ALA A 158 40.31 18.82 -4.29
C ALA A 158 40.30 17.49 -3.50
N ARG A 159 39.13 16.89 -3.30
CA ARG A 159 38.90 15.68 -2.48
C ARG A 159 38.27 14.53 -3.24
N THR A 160 37.84 14.76 -4.48
CA THR A 160 37.14 13.77 -5.30
C THR A 160 37.80 13.71 -6.68
N ALA A 161 37.86 12.51 -7.25
CA ALA A 161 38.35 12.32 -8.62
C ALA A 161 37.28 12.66 -9.67
N CYS A 162 35.99 12.59 -9.30
CA CYS A 162 34.90 12.73 -10.26
C CYS A 162 34.54 14.19 -10.60
N PHE A 163 34.86 15.14 -9.71
CA PHE A 163 34.49 16.54 -9.89
C PHE A 163 35.63 17.38 -10.46
N PRO A 164 35.37 18.21 -11.48
CA PRO A 164 36.38 19.13 -11.99
C PRO A 164 36.56 20.34 -11.06
N ALA A 165 37.75 20.93 -11.07
CA ALA A 165 38.06 22.11 -10.27
C ALA A 165 37.32 23.39 -10.72
N GLU A 166 36.94 23.47 -12.00
CA GLU A 166 36.20 24.58 -12.59
C GLU A 166 35.19 24.06 -13.62
N GLY A 167 34.08 24.79 -13.82
CA GLY A 167 33.10 24.49 -14.85
C GLY A 167 33.50 25.02 -16.24
N GLU A 168 32.88 24.47 -17.28
CA GLU A 168 33.05 24.84 -18.69
C GLU A 168 31.88 25.71 -19.19
N GLY A 169 31.97 26.17 -20.45
CA GLY A 169 30.92 26.92 -21.14
C GLY A 169 30.84 28.42 -20.82
N GLU A 170 29.81 29.10 -21.36
CA GLU A 170 29.57 30.52 -21.09
C GLU A 170 29.28 30.74 -19.59
N LYS A 171 30.11 31.60 -18.96
CA LYS A 171 30.09 31.90 -17.51
C LYS A 171 30.50 30.74 -16.58
N LYS A 172 31.14 29.67 -17.08
CA LYS A 172 31.60 28.50 -16.28
C LYS A 172 30.49 27.77 -15.52
N ASN A 173 29.29 27.71 -16.09
CA ASN A 173 28.11 27.15 -15.44
C ASN A 173 27.97 25.62 -15.56
N ASP A 174 28.65 24.98 -16.51
CA ASP A 174 28.43 23.57 -16.81
C ASP A 174 29.54 22.72 -16.21
N ILE A 175 29.19 21.84 -15.27
CA ILE A 175 30.15 20.98 -14.56
C ILE A 175 29.99 19.56 -15.06
N TYR A 176 30.98 19.06 -15.79
CA TYR A 176 31.02 17.71 -16.32
C TYR A 176 31.73 16.77 -15.35
N LEU A 177 31.01 15.76 -14.87
CA LEU A 177 31.57 14.72 -14.00
C LEU A 177 32.24 13.63 -14.85
N THR A 178 33.36 13.10 -14.34
CA THR A 178 34.06 11.96 -14.95
C THR A 178 34.01 10.77 -14.01
N LEU A 179 33.63 9.60 -14.50
CA LEU A 179 33.59 8.39 -13.67
C LEU A 179 34.95 7.66 -13.67
N PRO A 180 35.35 7.05 -12.55
CA PRO A 180 36.56 6.23 -12.48
C PRO A 180 36.42 4.96 -13.32
N GLY A 181 37.53 4.42 -13.82
CA GLY A 181 37.56 3.11 -14.49
C GLY A 181 37.25 3.10 -16.00
N GLU A 182 37.09 4.27 -16.63
CA GLU A 182 37.01 4.46 -18.10
C GLU A 182 35.92 3.64 -18.83
N PHE A 183 34.90 3.16 -18.10
CA PHE A 183 33.79 2.38 -18.67
C PHE A 183 32.62 3.25 -19.18
N GLN A 184 32.60 4.54 -18.87
CA GLN A 184 31.45 5.42 -19.11
C GLN A 184 31.05 5.59 -20.60
N GLY A 185 31.92 5.19 -21.53
CA GLY A 185 31.63 5.25 -22.97
C GLY A 185 31.31 6.66 -23.44
N ARG A 186 30.20 6.82 -24.18
CA ARG A 186 29.71 8.13 -24.66
C ARG A 186 28.84 8.88 -23.64
N THR A 187 28.74 8.36 -22.41
CA THR A 187 27.93 8.96 -21.36
C THR A 187 28.43 10.36 -21.01
N THR A 188 27.50 11.29 -20.83
CA THR A 188 27.81 12.66 -20.39
C THR A 188 27.05 13.00 -19.12
N LEU A 189 27.77 13.25 -18.02
CA LEU A 189 27.17 13.60 -16.74
C LEU A 189 27.38 15.08 -16.47
N MET A 190 26.32 15.88 -16.60
CA MET A 190 26.40 17.33 -16.47
C MET A 190 25.56 17.83 -15.30
N LEU A 191 26.18 18.63 -14.45
CA LEU A 191 25.51 19.42 -13.42
C LEU A 191 25.49 20.89 -13.86
N GLN A 192 24.33 21.53 -13.77
CA GLN A 192 24.20 22.94 -14.14
C GLN A 192 24.30 23.83 -12.89
N GLN A 193 25.29 24.73 -12.81
CA GLN A 193 25.51 25.60 -11.63
C GLN A 193 24.26 26.42 -11.25
N THR A 194 23.48 26.90 -12.23
CA THR A 194 22.25 27.64 -11.96
C THR A 194 21.17 26.80 -11.27
N LYS A 195 21.28 25.47 -11.32
CA LYS A 195 20.43 24.52 -10.60
C LYS A 195 21.07 24.02 -9.30
N GLN A 196 22.39 24.12 -9.13
CA GLN A 196 23.07 23.78 -7.89
C GLN A 196 22.74 24.80 -6.82
N LYS A 197 22.36 24.34 -5.63
CA LYS A 197 22.05 25.22 -4.50
C LYS A 197 22.83 24.78 -3.28
N ALA A 198 23.61 25.72 -2.74
CA ALA A 198 24.32 25.57 -1.48
C ALA A 198 23.66 26.48 -0.43
N PHE A 199 23.27 25.90 0.69
CA PHE A 199 22.71 26.60 1.83
C PHE A 199 23.71 26.59 2.97
N PHE A 200 24.16 27.78 3.35
CA PHE A 200 25.03 27.99 4.50
C PHE A 200 24.15 28.22 5.72
N LEU A 201 24.09 27.25 6.62
CA LEU A 201 23.20 27.25 7.77
C LEU A 201 24.00 27.35 9.06
N GLN A 202 23.55 28.23 9.95
CA GLN A 202 24.14 28.42 11.27
C GLN A 202 23.06 28.82 12.29
N GLY A 203 23.23 28.34 13.53
CA GLY A 203 22.47 28.79 14.68
C GLY A 203 20.96 28.57 14.56
N HIS A 204 20.19 29.38 15.28
CA HIS A 204 18.73 29.26 15.36
C HIS A 204 18.01 29.55 14.04
N GLY A 205 18.48 30.50 13.24
CA GLY A 205 17.85 30.81 11.94
C GLY A 205 17.85 29.62 10.97
N GLY A 206 18.89 28.78 11.01
CA GLY A 206 18.92 27.53 10.24
C GLY A 206 17.90 26.50 10.74
N LEU A 207 17.67 26.42 12.06
CA LEU A 207 16.67 25.51 12.65
C LEU A 207 15.24 25.93 12.28
N ASP A 208 14.93 27.23 12.32
CA ASP A 208 13.61 27.75 11.98
C ASP A 208 13.23 27.49 10.50
N LEU A 209 14.21 27.60 9.59
CA LEU A 209 14.02 27.27 8.18
C LEU A 209 13.71 25.78 7.98
N LEU A 210 14.44 24.89 8.66
CA LEU A 210 14.22 23.44 8.61
C LEU A 210 12.83 23.07 9.14
N ASP A 211 12.40 23.68 10.24
CA ASP A 211 11.10 23.39 10.86
C ASP A 211 9.94 23.79 9.93
N ASN A 212 10.06 24.91 9.21
CA ASN A 212 9.07 25.32 8.21
C ASN A 212 8.96 24.33 7.04
N ILE A 213 10.09 23.89 6.48
CA ILE A 213 10.15 22.92 5.37
C ILE A 213 9.54 21.59 5.80
N GLU A 214 9.95 21.08 6.97
CA GLU A 214 9.42 19.83 7.50
C GLU A 214 7.92 19.91 7.77
N THR A 215 7.42 21.04 8.28
CA THR A 215 5.99 21.23 8.57
C THR A 215 5.15 21.19 7.30
N GLN A 216 5.58 21.85 6.21
CA GLN A 216 4.88 21.82 4.93
C GLN A 216 4.87 20.42 4.30
N ILE A 217 5.99 19.69 4.38
CA ILE A 217 6.08 18.32 3.86
C ILE A 217 5.23 17.36 4.70
N ARG A 218 5.30 17.49 6.04
CA ARG A 218 4.53 16.66 6.97
C ARG A 218 3.04 16.87 6.79
N SER A 219 2.58 18.10 6.56
CA SER A 219 1.15 18.37 6.36
C SER A 219 0.63 17.62 5.12
N VAL A 220 1.26 17.75 3.95
CA VAL A 220 0.86 17.03 2.73
C VAL A 220 1.03 15.51 2.87
N SER A 221 2.14 15.04 3.46
CA SER A 221 2.41 13.61 3.62
C SER A 221 1.49 12.93 4.65
N SER A 222 0.98 13.66 5.63
CA SER A 222 0.09 13.13 6.66
C SER A 222 -1.29 12.80 6.08
N GLU A 223 -1.76 13.56 5.09
CA GLU A 223 -3.06 13.32 4.44
C GLU A 223 -3.13 11.95 3.78
N ARG A 224 -2.02 11.51 3.17
CA ARG A 224 -1.91 10.17 2.56
C ARG A 224 -2.23 9.04 3.56
N ARG A 225 -1.98 9.27 4.85
CA ARG A 225 -2.15 8.25 5.91
C ARG A 225 -3.57 8.18 6.45
N LEU A 226 -4.43 9.12 6.06
CA LEU A 226 -5.80 9.21 6.54
C LEU A 226 -6.76 8.63 5.50
N MET A 227 -7.87 8.10 5.99
CA MET A 227 -8.99 7.69 5.15
C MET A 227 -9.59 8.93 4.48
N PRO A 228 -9.73 8.94 3.14
CA PRO A 228 -10.20 10.12 2.41
C PRO A 228 -11.66 10.39 2.72
N SER A 229 -12.09 11.65 2.61
CA SER A 229 -13.47 12.06 2.88
C SER A 229 -14.00 12.88 1.70
N PRO A 230 -15.17 12.54 1.10
CA PRO A 230 -15.72 13.29 -0.03
C PRO A 230 -15.83 14.79 0.26
N GLY A 231 -16.33 15.15 1.45
CA GLY A 231 -16.58 16.54 1.83
C GLY A 231 -15.31 17.36 2.14
N ARG A 232 -14.13 16.73 2.17
CA ARG A 232 -12.86 17.42 2.49
C ARG A 232 -11.94 17.60 1.29
N LEU A 233 -12.25 17.02 0.13
CA LEU A 233 -11.36 17.00 -1.04
C LEU A 233 -10.77 18.38 -1.39
N GLU A 234 -11.61 19.42 -1.44
CA GLU A 234 -11.20 20.80 -1.78
C GLU A 234 -10.42 21.49 -0.64
N THR A 235 -10.64 21.08 0.61
CA THR A 235 -10.02 21.69 1.79
C THR A 235 -8.70 21.05 2.21
N MET A 236 -8.34 19.93 1.58
CA MET A 236 -7.09 19.22 1.82
C MET A 236 -5.88 20.14 1.55
N ALA A 237 -4.83 20.00 2.35
CA ALA A 237 -3.54 20.65 2.16
C ALA A 237 -3.00 20.40 0.75
N SER A 238 -3.16 19.19 0.21
CA SER A 238 -2.84 18.88 -1.19
C SER A 238 -3.61 19.74 -2.21
N ALA A 239 -4.90 20.01 -1.99
CA ALA A 239 -5.68 20.92 -2.85
C ALA A 239 -5.27 22.40 -2.67
N LYS A 240 -4.97 22.82 -1.43
CA LYS A 240 -4.43 24.16 -1.13
C LYS A 240 -3.09 24.41 -1.81
N VAL A 241 -2.19 23.43 -1.80
CA VAL A 241 -0.89 23.48 -2.49
C VAL A 241 -1.06 23.67 -4.01
N LEU A 242 -2.04 22.99 -4.61
CA LEU A 242 -2.31 23.06 -6.04
C LEU A 242 -2.95 24.40 -6.44
N THR A 243 -3.76 25.00 -5.57
CA THR A 243 -4.46 26.28 -5.84
C THR A 243 -3.59 27.51 -5.57
N ALA A 244 -2.83 27.53 -4.46
CA ALA A 244 -1.93 28.63 -4.10
C ALA A 244 -0.86 28.89 -5.19
N ALA A 245 -0.51 27.85 -5.94
CA ALA A 245 0.42 27.92 -7.06
C ALA A 245 -0.08 28.77 -8.26
N GLY A 246 -1.38 29.08 -8.35
CA GLY A 246 -1.95 29.85 -9.45
C GLY A 246 -1.69 31.36 -9.39
N GLN A 247 -1.21 31.89 -8.24
CA GLN A 247 -1.05 33.32 -7.99
C GLN A 247 0.42 33.80 -7.90
N ALA A 248 1.40 32.89 -7.94
CA ALA A 248 2.80 33.22 -7.63
C ALA A 248 3.62 33.64 -8.87
N SER A 249 3.53 34.90 -9.29
CA SER A 249 4.61 35.55 -10.07
C SER A 249 5.72 36.13 -9.18
N GLU A 250 5.56 36.09 -7.85
CA GLU A 250 6.55 36.57 -6.88
C GLU A 250 6.75 35.55 -5.74
N GLU A 251 7.65 34.59 -5.90
CA GLU A 251 8.15 33.79 -4.77
C GLU A 251 9.67 33.67 -4.88
N ALA A 252 10.37 34.39 -4.00
CA ALA A 252 11.81 34.65 -4.06
C ALA A 252 12.70 33.61 -3.35
N ASP A 253 12.17 32.43 -2.98
CA ASP A 253 12.94 31.49 -2.17
C ASP A 253 13.04 30.09 -2.80
N THR A 254 14.26 29.65 -3.10
CA THR A 254 14.51 28.63 -4.13
C THR A 254 14.63 27.19 -3.61
N LEU A 255 14.78 26.98 -2.30
CA LEU A 255 14.62 25.67 -1.65
C LEU A 255 13.15 25.18 -1.83
N ARG A 256 12.20 26.12 -1.74
CA ARG A 256 10.77 25.89 -2.04
C ARG A 256 10.46 25.65 -3.52
N ARG A 257 11.29 26.11 -4.47
CA ARG A 257 10.99 26.04 -5.92
C ARG A 257 11.23 24.64 -6.52
N ALA A 258 12.30 23.96 -6.08
CA ALA A 258 12.59 22.57 -6.45
C ALA A 258 11.60 21.61 -5.79
N ASP A 259 11.29 21.84 -4.51
CA ASP A 259 10.22 21.11 -3.82
C ASP A 259 8.84 21.48 -4.36
N GLY A 260 8.60 22.68 -4.89
CA GLY A 260 7.28 23.14 -5.30
C GLY A 260 6.63 22.29 -6.40
N LEU A 261 7.35 21.97 -7.47
CA LEU A 261 6.83 21.09 -8.54
C LEU A 261 6.62 19.65 -8.04
N SER A 262 7.58 19.11 -7.28
CA SER A 262 7.51 17.78 -6.68
C SER A 262 6.38 17.65 -5.65
N VAL A 263 6.17 18.67 -4.83
CA VAL A 263 5.09 18.80 -3.84
C VAL A 263 3.74 18.99 -4.54
N ARG A 264 3.67 19.69 -5.67
CA ARG A 264 2.47 19.77 -6.53
C ARG A 264 2.12 18.42 -7.15
N ARG A 265 3.09 17.74 -7.78
CA ARG A 265 2.90 16.39 -8.33
C ARG A 265 2.49 15.40 -7.25
N LEU A 266 3.11 15.48 -6.08
CA LEU A 266 2.72 14.70 -4.90
C LEU A 266 1.30 15.04 -4.44
N GLY A 267 0.95 16.33 -4.33
CA GLY A 267 -0.39 16.79 -3.95
C GLY A 267 -1.45 16.27 -4.91
N TRP A 268 -1.20 16.35 -6.21
CA TRP A 268 -2.08 15.80 -7.24
C TRP A 268 -2.18 14.28 -7.15
N ALA A 269 -1.07 13.56 -6.97
CA ALA A 269 -1.08 12.12 -6.81
C ALA A 269 -1.86 11.66 -5.55
N ILE A 270 -1.79 12.43 -4.46
CA ILE A 270 -2.56 12.18 -3.23
C ILE A 270 -4.06 12.42 -3.47
N GLN A 271 -4.43 13.53 -4.12
CA GLN A 271 -5.82 13.82 -4.49
C GLN A 271 -6.41 12.73 -5.39
N LEU A 272 -5.69 12.35 -6.44
CA LEU A 272 -6.13 11.32 -7.37
C LEU A 272 -6.29 9.96 -6.69
N ARG A 273 -5.37 9.58 -5.79
CA ARG A 273 -5.48 8.37 -4.97
C ARG A 273 -6.70 8.43 -4.03
N ALA A 274 -6.96 9.58 -3.41
CA ALA A 274 -8.12 9.77 -2.55
C ALA A 274 -9.41 9.52 -3.32
N VAL A 275 -9.56 10.13 -4.49
CA VAL A 275 -10.73 9.98 -5.37
C VAL A 275 -10.86 8.56 -5.93
N GLU A 276 -9.76 7.90 -6.30
CA GLU A 276 -9.77 6.48 -6.70
C GLU A 276 -10.22 5.56 -5.56
N THR A 277 -9.83 5.87 -4.32
CA THR A 277 -10.29 5.14 -3.12
C THR A 277 -11.79 5.35 -2.91
N LEU A 278 -12.29 6.59 -3.02
CA LEU A 278 -13.72 6.89 -2.93
C LEU A 278 -14.52 6.20 -4.04
N ALA A 279 -14.00 6.14 -5.26
CA ALA A 279 -14.61 5.41 -6.38
C ALA A 279 -14.68 3.90 -6.12
N ARG A 280 -13.65 3.34 -5.49
CA ARG A 280 -13.65 1.94 -5.06
C ARG A 280 -14.62 1.68 -3.93
N ASP A 281 -14.78 2.59 -2.98
CA ASP A 281 -15.46 2.29 -1.71
C ASP A 281 -16.94 2.70 -1.73
N LEU A 282 -17.29 3.79 -2.40
CA LEU A 282 -18.65 4.33 -2.45
C LEU A 282 -19.42 3.85 -3.69
N ARG A 283 -20.75 4.03 -3.66
CA ARG A 283 -21.58 3.94 -4.86
C ARG A 283 -21.35 5.18 -5.70
N GLN A 284 -21.36 5.02 -7.03
CA GLN A 284 -21.12 6.10 -7.99
C GLN A 284 -22.00 7.34 -7.75
N ASN A 285 -23.25 7.15 -7.36
CA ASN A 285 -24.21 8.26 -7.19
C ASN A 285 -24.07 8.99 -5.85
N ASP A 286 -23.48 8.36 -4.82
CA ASP A 286 -23.47 8.88 -3.44
C ASP A 286 -22.54 10.09 -3.24
N TRP A 287 -21.66 10.38 -4.20
CA TRP A 287 -20.66 11.44 -4.15
C TRP A 287 -20.44 12.09 -5.52
N LYS A 288 -21.49 12.08 -6.35
CA LYS A 288 -21.45 12.63 -7.72
C LYS A 288 -21.13 14.12 -7.74
N GLU A 289 -21.64 14.88 -6.77
CA GLU A 289 -21.39 16.32 -6.64
C GLU A 289 -19.91 16.61 -6.35
N GLU A 290 -19.33 15.94 -5.35
CA GLU A 290 -17.90 16.09 -5.00
C GLU A 290 -16.99 15.67 -6.16
N ARG A 291 -17.38 14.60 -6.87
CA ARG A 291 -16.65 14.14 -8.03
C ARG A 291 -16.71 15.14 -9.20
N ALA A 292 -17.86 15.76 -9.44
CA ALA A 292 -18.01 16.80 -10.45
C ALA A 292 -17.11 18.01 -10.14
N LYS A 293 -17.08 18.43 -8.87
CA LYS A 293 -16.15 19.47 -8.38
C LYS A 293 -14.70 19.08 -8.59
N PHE A 294 -14.33 17.82 -8.34
CA PHE A 294 -12.98 17.32 -8.62
C PHE A 294 -12.61 17.38 -10.10
N TYR A 295 -13.51 17.02 -11.02
CA TYR A 295 -13.26 17.18 -12.46
C TYR A 295 -13.10 18.65 -12.86
N GLN A 296 -13.95 19.54 -12.32
CA GLN A 296 -13.84 20.98 -12.55
C GLN A 296 -12.50 21.54 -12.02
N PHE A 297 -12.06 21.06 -10.86
CA PHE A 297 -10.75 21.39 -10.30
C PHE A 297 -9.61 20.96 -11.24
N ALA A 298 -9.66 19.73 -11.75
CA ALA A 298 -8.67 19.23 -12.70
C ALA A 298 -8.64 20.08 -13.98
N HIS A 299 -9.80 20.45 -14.52
CA HIS A 299 -9.90 21.35 -15.67
C HIS A 299 -9.28 22.72 -15.38
N SER A 300 -9.51 23.27 -14.19
CA SER A 300 -9.10 24.64 -13.84
C SER A 300 -7.63 24.77 -13.46
N HIS A 301 -7.01 23.69 -12.95
CA HIS A 301 -5.66 23.75 -12.36
C HIS A 301 -4.65 22.78 -12.98
N ILE A 302 -5.10 21.69 -13.59
CA ILE A 302 -4.23 20.61 -14.10
C ILE A 302 -4.15 20.64 -15.62
N LEU A 303 -5.30 20.75 -16.30
CA LEU A 303 -5.40 20.76 -17.76
C LEU A 303 -5.29 22.18 -18.35
N ARG A 304 -4.36 22.98 -17.83
CA ARG A 304 -4.13 24.35 -18.32
C ARG A 304 -3.07 24.37 -19.41
N PRO A 305 -3.17 25.26 -20.42
CA PRO A 305 -2.15 25.38 -21.48
C PRO A 305 -0.72 25.59 -20.96
N ASP A 306 -0.53 26.41 -19.93
CA ASP A 306 0.80 26.74 -19.36
C ASP A 306 1.40 25.65 -18.47
N LYS A 307 0.66 24.56 -18.23
CA LYS A 307 1.03 23.43 -17.35
C LYS A 307 0.79 22.07 -17.96
N ILE A 308 0.25 21.98 -19.17
CA ILE A 308 -0.25 20.72 -19.73
C ILE A 308 0.87 19.67 -19.86
N LEU A 309 2.08 20.09 -20.26
CA LEU A 309 3.23 19.19 -20.37
C LEU A 309 3.73 18.65 -19.01
N ASP A 310 3.46 19.36 -17.90
CA ASP A 310 3.81 18.89 -16.55
C ASP A 310 2.86 17.79 -16.04
N HIS A 311 1.68 17.68 -16.65
CA HIS A 311 0.54 16.92 -16.12
C HIS A 311 -0.08 15.92 -17.10
N VAL A 312 0.31 15.93 -18.36
CA VAL A 312 -0.26 15.05 -19.41
C VAL A 312 -0.17 13.56 -19.03
N ASP A 313 0.91 13.15 -18.34
CA ASP A 313 1.10 11.78 -17.85
C ASP A 313 0.04 11.33 -16.82
N TYR A 314 -0.70 12.27 -16.21
CA TYR A 314 -1.79 11.97 -15.29
C TYR A 314 -3.15 11.86 -15.97
N LEU A 315 -3.27 12.28 -17.24
CA LEU A 315 -4.50 12.17 -18.00
C LEU A 315 -5.04 10.73 -18.04
N PRO A 316 -4.22 9.69 -18.30
CA PRO A 316 -4.71 8.31 -18.34
C PRO A 316 -5.44 7.91 -17.05
N ARG A 317 -4.90 8.30 -15.89
CA ARG A 317 -5.52 7.97 -14.59
C ARG A 317 -6.82 8.73 -14.36
N LEU A 318 -6.86 10.03 -14.70
CA LEU A 318 -8.05 10.86 -14.58
C LEU A 318 -9.17 10.37 -15.53
N LEU A 319 -8.82 10.05 -16.77
CA LEU A 319 -9.75 9.50 -17.75
C LEU A 319 -10.23 8.11 -17.35
N SER A 320 -9.32 7.24 -16.91
CA SER A 320 -9.63 5.91 -16.39
C SER A 320 -10.61 5.96 -15.21
N LEU A 321 -10.51 6.96 -14.34
CA LEU A 321 -11.47 7.20 -13.26
C LEU A 321 -12.86 7.54 -13.82
N ALA A 322 -12.95 8.51 -14.73
CA ALA A 322 -14.22 8.92 -15.33
C ALA A 322 -14.90 7.78 -16.10
N VAL A 323 -14.12 7.00 -16.86
CA VAL A 323 -14.59 5.84 -17.62
C VAL A 323 -15.07 4.72 -16.69
N ALA A 324 -14.31 4.38 -15.64
CA ALA A 324 -14.70 3.34 -14.68
C ALA A 324 -15.97 3.72 -13.91
N LEU A 325 -16.20 5.01 -13.73
CA LEU A 325 -17.42 5.57 -13.15
C LEU A 325 -18.48 5.88 -14.22
N MET A 326 -18.30 5.54 -15.49
CA MET A 326 -19.26 5.80 -16.57
C MET A 326 -19.66 7.28 -16.74
N ASP A 327 -18.84 8.23 -16.29
CA ASP A 327 -19.07 9.66 -16.47
C ASP A 327 -18.58 10.11 -17.86
N TRP A 328 -19.15 9.53 -18.93
CA TRP A 328 -18.65 9.68 -20.31
C TRP A 328 -18.62 11.12 -20.81
N ALA A 329 -19.57 11.96 -20.40
CA ALA A 329 -19.57 13.39 -20.73
C ALA A 329 -18.35 14.11 -20.11
N GLU A 330 -17.98 13.77 -18.88
CA GLU A 330 -16.80 14.33 -18.22
C GLU A 330 -15.52 13.76 -18.85
N ALA A 331 -15.48 12.45 -19.13
CA ALA A 331 -14.38 11.82 -19.88
C ALA A 331 -14.11 12.53 -21.21
N ARG A 332 -15.16 12.86 -21.97
CA ARG A 332 -15.04 13.61 -23.22
C ARG A 332 -14.48 15.02 -23.00
N LYS A 333 -15.02 15.76 -22.03
CA LYS A 333 -14.51 17.11 -21.68
C LYS A 333 -13.03 17.10 -21.30
N LEU A 334 -12.56 16.08 -20.60
CA LEU A 334 -11.14 15.96 -20.21
C LEU A 334 -10.22 15.81 -21.42
N VAL A 335 -10.62 14.99 -22.40
CA VAL A 335 -9.86 14.80 -23.64
C VAL A 335 -9.90 16.08 -24.48
N ASP A 336 -11.08 16.68 -24.66
CA ASP A 336 -11.23 17.94 -25.41
C ASP A 336 -10.40 19.08 -24.79
N ALA A 337 -10.42 19.23 -23.45
CA ALA A 337 -9.65 20.25 -22.75
C ALA A 337 -8.12 20.04 -22.87
N THR A 338 -7.68 18.78 -22.89
CA THR A 338 -6.27 18.44 -23.12
C THR A 338 -5.84 18.84 -24.53
N ILE A 339 -6.62 18.45 -25.55
CA ILE A 339 -6.33 18.78 -26.95
C ILE A 339 -6.35 20.29 -27.16
N TYR A 340 -7.34 20.98 -26.60
CA TYR A 340 -7.43 22.44 -26.62
C TYR A 340 -6.18 23.08 -26.00
N SER A 341 -5.77 22.62 -24.82
CA SER A 341 -4.58 23.15 -24.14
C SER A 341 -3.29 22.97 -24.93
N LEU A 342 -3.14 21.84 -25.63
CA LEU A 342 -2.00 21.61 -26.52
C LEU A 342 -2.02 22.54 -27.73
N ARG A 343 -3.19 22.79 -28.34
CA ARG A 343 -3.33 23.73 -29.45
C ARG A 343 -3.04 25.18 -29.04
N GLU A 344 -3.52 25.60 -27.89
CA GLU A 344 -3.23 26.93 -27.33
C GLU A 344 -1.73 27.10 -27.03
N LEU A 345 -1.09 26.04 -26.55
CA LEU A 345 0.35 26.03 -26.30
C LEU A 345 1.14 26.12 -27.62
N GLU A 346 0.78 25.31 -28.63
CA GLU A 346 1.37 25.35 -29.97
C GLU A 346 1.26 26.75 -30.60
N ALA A 347 0.08 27.36 -30.55
CA ALA A 347 -0.16 28.70 -31.11
C ALA A 347 0.68 29.82 -30.48
N LYS A 348 1.17 29.64 -29.25
CA LYS A 348 2.00 30.62 -28.54
C LYS A 348 3.51 30.37 -28.65
N ILE A 349 3.92 29.21 -29.14
CA ILE A 349 5.34 28.79 -29.19
C ILE A 349 6.01 29.16 -30.53
N ASP A 350 5.27 29.71 -31.49
CA ASP A 350 5.83 30.12 -32.79
C ASP A 350 7.09 31.00 -32.64
N GLY A 351 8.21 30.57 -33.23
CA GLY A 351 9.53 31.21 -33.11
C GLY A 351 10.29 31.01 -31.78
N THR A 352 9.81 30.17 -30.85
CA THR A 352 10.46 29.93 -29.55
C THR A 352 11.41 28.73 -29.57
N LYS A 353 12.55 28.82 -28.86
CA LYS A 353 13.49 27.70 -28.71
C LYS A 353 12.87 26.57 -27.88
N VAL A 354 12.69 25.40 -28.47
CA VAL A 354 12.23 24.20 -27.77
C VAL A 354 13.41 23.27 -27.47
N LYS A 355 13.29 22.49 -26.40
CA LYS A 355 14.23 21.43 -26.05
C LYS A 355 13.53 20.08 -26.03
N VAL A 356 14.12 19.09 -26.69
CA VAL A 356 13.69 17.68 -26.64
C VAL A 356 14.81 16.88 -25.98
N ASN A 357 14.50 16.13 -24.91
CA ASN A 357 15.50 15.43 -24.08
C ASN A 357 16.65 16.32 -23.58
N GLY A 358 16.40 17.63 -23.46
CA GLY A 358 17.38 18.65 -23.06
C GLY A 358 18.18 19.27 -24.20
N GLN A 359 18.09 18.74 -25.43
CA GLN A 359 18.79 19.26 -26.61
C GLN A 359 17.94 20.32 -27.32
N PRO A 360 18.51 21.47 -27.71
CA PRO A 360 17.78 22.48 -28.48
C PRO A 360 17.41 21.93 -29.86
N ALA A 361 16.14 22.02 -30.22
CA ALA A 361 15.64 21.71 -31.55
C ALA A 361 15.50 23.01 -32.36
N SER A 362 15.85 22.97 -33.65
CA SER A 362 15.76 24.13 -34.56
C SER A 362 14.32 24.52 -34.92
N GLY A 363 13.37 23.61 -34.71
CA GLY A 363 11.94 23.87 -34.74
C GLY A 363 11.16 22.63 -34.29
N VAL A 364 10.08 22.83 -33.53
CA VAL A 364 9.05 21.78 -33.39
C VAL A 364 8.18 21.95 -34.62
N ASP A 365 8.39 21.11 -35.62
CA ASP A 365 7.57 21.13 -36.83
C ASP A 365 6.13 20.69 -36.50
N GLU A 366 5.24 20.83 -37.48
CA GLU A 366 3.86 20.35 -37.38
C GLU A 366 3.82 18.83 -37.07
N ASN A 367 4.85 18.08 -37.48
CA ASN A 367 4.94 16.64 -37.24
C ASN A 367 5.20 16.30 -35.77
N ALA A 368 6.01 17.06 -35.05
CA ALA A 368 6.26 16.81 -33.63
C ALA A 368 5.02 17.13 -32.78
N TRP A 369 4.30 18.21 -33.10
CA TRP A 369 3.02 18.51 -32.44
C TRP A 369 1.93 17.50 -32.80
N SER A 370 1.86 17.05 -34.05
CA SER A 370 0.92 16.00 -34.47
C SER A 370 1.24 14.67 -33.77
N SER A 371 2.52 14.32 -33.63
CA SER A 371 2.98 13.14 -32.88
C SER A 371 2.60 13.24 -31.40
N LEU A 372 2.81 14.38 -30.74
CA LEU A 372 2.42 14.59 -29.36
C LEU A 372 0.89 14.43 -29.17
N ARG A 373 0.10 15.01 -30.06
CA ARG A 373 -1.37 14.84 -30.05
C ARG A 373 -1.77 13.39 -30.27
N ALA A 374 -1.14 12.69 -31.22
CA ALA A 374 -1.38 11.28 -31.47
C ALA A 374 -1.07 10.43 -30.22
N SER A 375 0.08 10.65 -29.58
CA SER A 375 0.44 9.97 -28.33
C SER A 375 -0.57 10.23 -27.21
N VAL A 376 -1.10 11.45 -27.09
CA VAL A 376 -2.15 11.76 -26.11
C VAL A 376 -3.45 11.03 -26.41
N LEU A 377 -3.84 10.91 -27.67
CA LEU A 377 -5.01 10.13 -28.08
C LEU A 377 -4.81 8.63 -27.85
N GLU A 378 -3.62 8.09 -28.12
CA GLU A 378 -3.27 6.69 -27.84
C GLU A 378 -3.30 6.38 -26.34
N LEU A 379 -2.74 7.28 -25.51
CA LEU A 379 -2.82 7.20 -24.05
C LEU A 379 -4.28 7.24 -23.56
N ALA A 380 -5.13 8.05 -24.21
CA ALA A 380 -6.55 8.11 -23.90
C ALA A 380 -7.29 6.82 -24.30
N ALA A 381 -6.99 6.27 -25.48
CA ALA A 381 -7.52 4.99 -25.96
C ALA A 381 -7.15 3.84 -25.01
N ASP A 382 -5.89 3.74 -24.63
CA ASP A 382 -5.40 2.75 -23.67
C ASP A 382 -6.12 2.88 -22.31
N ALA A 383 -6.26 4.10 -21.79
CA ALA A 383 -6.97 4.38 -20.55
C ALA A 383 -8.46 3.97 -20.60
N ILE A 384 -9.15 4.23 -21.73
CA ILE A 384 -10.54 3.85 -21.94
C ILE A 384 -10.68 2.32 -22.00
N ALA A 385 -9.88 1.66 -22.85
CA ALA A 385 -9.95 0.20 -23.04
C ALA A 385 -9.68 -0.57 -21.73
N ARG A 386 -8.75 -0.10 -20.90
CA ARG A 386 -8.43 -0.69 -19.58
C ARG A 386 -9.49 -0.46 -18.51
N SER A 387 -10.37 0.53 -18.67
CA SER A 387 -11.22 1.03 -17.59
C SER A 387 -12.71 0.78 -17.77
N LEU A 388 -13.12 0.13 -18.87
CA LEU A 388 -14.52 -0.19 -19.09
C LEU A 388 -15.11 -0.94 -17.89
N ARG A 389 -16.34 -0.58 -17.52
CA ARG A 389 -17.00 -1.11 -16.34
C ARG A 389 -17.67 -2.44 -16.66
N TRP A 390 -17.58 -3.39 -15.73
CA TRP A 390 -18.22 -4.69 -15.85
C TRP A 390 -19.33 -4.85 -14.81
N SER A 391 -20.30 -5.69 -15.12
CA SER A 391 -21.44 -5.96 -14.26
C SER A 391 -21.19 -7.17 -13.36
N GLN A 392 -21.29 -6.94 -12.05
CA GLN A 392 -21.18 -7.99 -11.04
C GLN A 392 -22.34 -8.98 -11.05
N ARG A 393 -23.51 -8.62 -11.61
CA ARG A 393 -24.71 -9.47 -11.55
C ARG A 393 -24.67 -10.61 -12.58
N ASP A 394 -24.38 -10.28 -13.81
CA ASP A 394 -24.47 -11.13 -15.01
C ASP A 394 -23.09 -11.48 -15.59
N GLY A 395 -22.05 -10.71 -15.29
CA GLY A 395 -20.70 -10.93 -15.84
C GLY A 395 -20.63 -10.47 -17.30
N GLY A 396 -20.07 -9.30 -17.53
CA GLY A 396 -20.02 -8.68 -18.86
C GLY A 396 -19.76 -7.18 -18.79
N PRO A 397 -19.29 -6.55 -19.88
CA PRO A 397 -19.11 -5.10 -19.93
C PRO A 397 -20.47 -4.39 -19.88
N ARG A 398 -20.52 -3.22 -19.25
CA ARG A 398 -21.71 -2.36 -19.23
C ARG A 398 -21.90 -1.68 -20.60
N PRO A 399 -23.15 -1.49 -21.07
CA PRO A 399 -23.43 -0.82 -22.34
C PRO A 399 -22.77 0.56 -22.45
N LEU A 400 -22.21 0.84 -23.62
CA LEU A 400 -21.64 2.13 -23.97
C LEU A 400 -22.75 3.08 -24.48
N SER A 401 -22.78 4.31 -23.96
CA SER A 401 -23.66 5.37 -24.47
C SER A 401 -23.15 5.93 -25.80
N GLU A 402 -23.97 6.67 -26.55
CA GLU A 402 -23.55 7.36 -27.78
C GLU A 402 -22.32 8.24 -27.57
N THR A 403 -22.30 9.06 -26.52
CA THR A 403 -21.12 9.87 -26.14
C THR A 403 -19.87 9.05 -25.87
N ALA A 404 -20.01 7.81 -25.40
CA ALA A 404 -18.89 6.92 -25.15
C ALA A 404 -18.31 6.40 -26.48
N LEU A 405 -19.17 6.04 -27.43
CA LEU A 405 -18.78 5.61 -28.77
C LEU A 405 -18.14 6.75 -29.56
N ASP A 406 -18.67 7.97 -29.46
CA ASP A 406 -18.07 9.16 -30.07
C ASP A 406 -16.66 9.42 -29.51
N LEU A 407 -16.48 9.26 -28.20
CA LEU A 407 -15.16 9.37 -27.59
C LEU A 407 -14.23 8.24 -28.02
N CYS A 408 -14.71 6.99 -28.10
CA CYS A 408 -13.92 5.86 -28.61
C CYS A 408 -13.45 6.11 -30.05
N LYS A 409 -14.34 6.63 -30.90
CA LYS A 409 -14.00 7.04 -32.27
C LYS A 409 -12.94 8.14 -32.29
N LEU A 410 -13.08 9.17 -31.45
CA LEU A 410 -12.15 10.30 -31.38
C LEU A 410 -10.72 9.85 -31.03
N VAL A 411 -10.58 8.87 -30.12
CA VAL A 411 -9.27 8.37 -29.66
C VAL A 411 -8.72 7.23 -30.53
N GLY A 412 -9.44 6.79 -31.58
CA GLY A 412 -8.98 5.75 -32.49
C GLY A 412 -9.35 4.31 -32.12
N LEU A 413 -10.22 4.09 -31.13
CA LEU A 413 -10.76 2.74 -30.81
C LEU A 413 -11.88 2.31 -31.77
N GLY A 414 -12.38 3.23 -32.61
CA GLY A 414 -13.50 2.98 -33.52
C GLY A 414 -14.86 2.99 -32.81
N THR A 415 -15.88 2.47 -33.49
CA THR A 415 -17.27 2.40 -33.00
C THR A 415 -17.82 0.97 -32.92
N ASN A 416 -17.02 -0.04 -33.28
CA ASN A 416 -17.43 -1.43 -33.17
C ASN A 416 -17.37 -1.87 -31.70
N ILE A 417 -18.56 -2.02 -31.10
CA ILE A 417 -18.70 -2.36 -29.67
C ILE A 417 -18.06 -3.71 -29.35
N ASP A 418 -18.19 -4.70 -30.24
CA ASP A 418 -17.70 -6.05 -30.00
C ASP A 418 -16.16 -6.09 -29.98
N GLU A 419 -15.51 -5.35 -30.88
CA GLU A 419 -14.05 -5.20 -30.90
C GLU A 419 -13.53 -4.48 -29.65
N ILE A 420 -14.21 -3.39 -29.24
CA ILE A 420 -13.85 -2.63 -28.03
C ILE A 420 -13.98 -3.51 -26.78
N TYR A 421 -15.06 -4.28 -26.67
CA TYR A 421 -15.27 -5.20 -25.57
C TYR A 421 -14.28 -6.37 -25.57
N ALA A 422 -13.97 -6.94 -26.74
CA ALA A 422 -12.98 -8.00 -26.87
C ALA A 422 -11.58 -7.53 -26.43
N LEU A 423 -11.16 -6.33 -26.88
CA LEU A 423 -9.89 -5.73 -26.45
C LEU A 423 -9.88 -5.49 -24.93
N SER A 424 -10.94 -4.91 -24.37
CA SER A 424 -11.04 -4.64 -22.94
C SER A 424 -11.01 -5.93 -22.10
N LEU A 425 -11.68 -6.99 -22.56
CA LEU A 425 -11.64 -8.30 -21.91
C LEU A 425 -10.23 -8.90 -21.98
N ALA A 426 -9.56 -8.87 -23.14
CA ALA A 426 -8.20 -9.39 -23.29
C ALA A 426 -7.19 -8.68 -22.37
N LEU A 427 -7.29 -7.35 -22.25
CA LEU A 427 -6.49 -6.56 -21.31
C LEU A 427 -6.79 -6.95 -19.85
N ARG A 428 -8.06 -7.20 -19.52
CA ARG A 428 -8.46 -7.56 -18.16
C ARG A 428 -8.03 -8.98 -17.78
N GLU A 429 -8.20 -9.95 -18.68
CA GLU A 429 -7.76 -11.33 -18.51
C GLU A 429 -6.24 -11.47 -18.51
N SER A 430 -5.51 -10.47 -19.03
CA SER A 430 -4.04 -10.39 -18.95
C SER A 430 -3.53 -9.55 -17.79
N ASP A 431 -4.40 -9.22 -16.82
CA ASP A 431 -4.07 -8.38 -15.67
C ASP A 431 -3.44 -7.03 -16.07
N TRP A 432 -3.94 -6.39 -17.14
CA TRP A 432 -3.50 -5.08 -17.63
C TRP A 432 -4.58 -3.99 -17.51
N ALA A 433 -5.85 -4.38 -17.25
CA ALA A 433 -6.95 -3.45 -17.00
C ALA A 433 -6.81 -2.71 -15.66
N LYS A 434 -7.67 -1.70 -15.41
CA LYS A 434 -7.75 -0.97 -14.13
C LYS A 434 -8.11 -1.90 -12.95
N THR A 435 -9.05 -2.81 -13.17
CA THR A 435 -9.37 -3.90 -12.24
C THR A 435 -8.39 -5.05 -12.49
N PRO A 436 -7.63 -5.50 -11.48
CA PRO A 436 -6.71 -6.62 -11.65
C PRO A 436 -7.46 -7.93 -11.90
N TYR A 437 -6.80 -8.89 -12.54
CA TYR A 437 -7.41 -10.17 -12.91
C TYR A 437 -7.99 -10.91 -11.70
N LYS A 438 -7.29 -10.91 -10.56
CA LYS A 438 -7.79 -11.54 -9.33
C LYS A 438 -9.14 -10.98 -8.85
N ASP A 439 -9.34 -9.67 -8.97
CA ASP A 439 -10.61 -9.02 -8.58
C ASP A 439 -11.68 -9.24 -9.62
N HIS A 440 -11.30 -9.23 -10.91
CA HIS A 440 -12.20 -9.61 -11.99
C HIS A 440 -12.73 -11.03 -11.79
N LEU A 441 -11.84 -12.00 -11.59
CA LEU A 441 -12.17 -13.40 -11.36
C LEU A 441 -13.06 -13.62 -10.13
N ARG A 442 -12.82 -12.84 -9.07
CA ARG A 442 -13.61 -12.91 -7.84
C ARG A 442 -15.00 -12.28 -7.98
N ARG A 443 -15.14 -11.19 -8.73
CA ARG A 443 -16.34 -10.32 -8.67
C ARG A 443 -17.13 -10.20 -9.97
N ASP A 444 -16.44 -10.12 -11.10
CA ASP A 444 -16.99 -9.61 -12.36
C ASP A 444 -16.99 -10.65 -13.50
N ALA A 445 -16.10 -11.65 -13.43
CA ALA A 445 -15.89 -12.62 -14.49
C ALA A 445 -17.07 -13.56 -14.66
N SER A 446 -17.35 -13.95 -15.91
CA SER A 446 -18.30 -15.01 -16.24
C SER A 446 -17.60 -16.38 -16.30
N ARG A 447 -16.35 -16.43 -16.74
CA ARG A 447 -15.51 -17.63 -16.82
C ARG A 447 -14.09 -17.40 -16.32
N GLN A 448 -13.34 -18.47 -16.08
CA GLN A 448 -11.88 -18.39 -15.97
C GLN A 448 -11.28 -18.13 -17.35
N ARG A 449 -10.07 -17.56 -17.38
CA ARG A 449 -9.33 -17.37 -18.64
C ARG A 449 -8.97 -18.75 -19.20
N SER A 450 -9.32 -19.00 -20.45
CA SER A 450 -8.94 -20.23 -21.15
C SER A 450 -7.43 -20.27 -21.44
N ALA A 451 -6.80 -21.43 -21.26
CA ALA A 451 -5.40 -21.62 -21.62
C ALA A 451 -5.19 -21.47 -23.14
N LEU A 452 -4.02 -20.93 -23.51
CA LEU A 452 -3.57 -20.87 -24.91
C LEU A 452 -2.80 -22.14 -25.28
N GLU A 453 -2.82 -22.56 -26.55
CA GLU A 453 -2.13 -23.79 -26.99
C GLU A 453 -0.63 -23.78 -26.68
N GLN A 454 0.04 -22.64 -26.86
CA GLN A 454 1.48 -22.48 -26.63
C GLN A 454 1.84 -22.28 -25.15
N GLU A 455 0.85 -22.08 -24.28
CA GLU A 455 1.07 -21.82 -22.85
C GLU A 455 1.83 -22.95 -22.16
N ALA A 456 1.61 -24.19 -22.60
CA ALA A 456 2.29 -25.38 -22.07
C ALA A 456 3.81 -25.35 -22.24
N GLN A 457 4.35 -24.53 -23.17
CA GLN A 457 5.81 -24.39 -23.35
C GLN A 457 6.48 -23.63 -22.19
N LEU A 458 5.70 -22.90 -21.39
CA LEU A 458 6.19 -22.17 -20.22
C LEU A 458 6.24 -23.05 -18.98
N TYR A 459 5.55 -24.19 -19.01
CA TYR A 459 5.47 -25.09 -17.86
C TYR A 459 6.82 -25.77 -17.62
N GLY A 460 7.22 -25.87 -16.36
CA GLY A 460 8.53 -26.35 -15.92
C GLY A 460 9.63 -25.27 -15.92
N LEU A 461 9.41 -24.10 -16.51
CA LEU A 461 10.38 -22.99 -16.46
C LEU A 461 10.31 -22.21 -15.14
N TYR A 462 9.16 -22.21 -14.49
CA TYR A 462 8.97 -21.55 -13.21
C TYR A 462 9.18 -22.53 -12.06
N VAL A 463 10.23 -22.31 -11.27
CA VAL A 463 10.65 -23.23 -10.19
C VAL A 463 9.57 -23.48 -9.12
N HIS A 464 8.59 -22.58 -8.97
CA HIS A 464 7.51 -22.69 -7.98
C HIS A 464 6.14 -23.04 -8.60
N GLU A 465 6.11 -23.56 -9.83
CA GLU A 465 4.88 -23.90 -10.52
C GLU A 465 4.02 -24.92 -9.77
N GLY A 466 4.62 -25.92 -9.13
CA GLY A 466 3.89 -26.92 -8.33
C GLY A 466 3.12 -26.30 -7.16
N ASP A 467 3.78 -25.43 -6.38
CA ASP A 467 3.17 -24.68 -5.29
C ASP A 467 2.07 -23.73 -5.81
N LEU A 468 2.25 -23.15 -7.01
CA LEU A 468 1.25 -22.31 -7.65
C LEU A 468 -0.01 -23.12 -8.01
N HIS A 469 0.15 -24.28 -8.64
CA HIS A 469 -0.96 -25.18 -8.95
C HIS A 469 -1.72 -25.61 -7.69
N GLU A 470 -0.99 -26.03 -6.66
CA GLU A 470 -1.56 -26.43 -5.38
C GLU A 470 -2.39 -25.29 -4.77
N PHE A 471 -1.81 -24.08 -4.69
CA PHE A 471 -2.53 -22.91 -4.20
C PHE A 471 -3.82 -22.65 -4.98
N LEU A 472 -3.75 -22.62 -6.33
CA LEU A 472 -4.89 -22.31 -7.18
C LEU A 472 -6.01 -23.35 -7.07
N LEU A 473 -5.65 -24.64 -6.94
CA LEU A 473 -6.57 -25.75 -6.77
C LEU A 473 -7.29 -25.66 -5.42
N LEU A 474 -6.53 -25.61 -4.32
CA LEU A 474 -7.08 -25.62 -2.97
C LEU A 474 -7.95 -24.38 -2.70
N SER A 475 -7.48 -23.20 -3.11
CA SER A 475 -8.22 -21.94 -2.94
C SER A 475 -9.40 -21.78 -3.89
N GLY A 476 -9.46 -22.57 -4.97
CA GLY A 476 -10.61 -22.64 -5.88
C GLY A 476 -11.72 -23.55 -5.35
N ALA A 477 -11.33 -24.64 -4.68
CA ALA A 477 -12.21 -25.62 -4.09
C ALA A 477 -12.72 -25.23 -2.69
N SER A 478 -12.00 -24.34 -1.98
CA SER A 478 -12.29 -23.96 -0.60
C SER A 478 -13.70 -23.34 -0.45
N ASP A 479 -14.63 -24.18 -0.04
CA ASP A 479 -15.97 -23.82 0.41
C ASP A 479 -15.97 -23.74 1.96
N ASN A 480 -14.85 -23.25 2.53
CA ASN A 480 -14.42 -23.28 3.95
C ASN A 480 -15.34 -22.56 4.95
N GLY A 481 -16.60 -22.32 4.62
CA GLY A 481 -17.54 -21.57 5.47
C GLY A 481 -17.36 -20.06 5.42
N SER A 482 -16.20 -19.58 4.96
CA SER A 482 -15.87 -18.16 4.79
C SER A 482 -16.56 -17.53 3.58
N ALA A 483 -16.99 -16.28 3.71
CA ALA A 483 -17.52 -15.48 2.61
C ALA A 483 -16.46 -15.03 1.58
N ALA A 484 -15.18 -15.23 1.87
CA ALA A 484 -14.08 -14.85 0.99
C ALA A 484 -13.72 -15.94 -0.02
N VAL A 485 -14.46 -16.00 -1.13
CA VAL A 485 -14.13 -16.88 -2.27
C VAL A 485 -13.06 -16.23 -3.17
N ARG A 486 -12.10 -17.03 -3.66
CA ARG A 486 -11.12 -16.58 -4.67
C ARG A 486 -11.73 -16.50 -6.06
N VAL A 487 -12.49 -17.53 -6.42
CA VAL A 487 -13.15 -17.68 -7.73
C VAL A 487 -14.64 -17.45 -7.55
N ASN A 488 -15.23 -16.58 -8.38
CA ASN A 488 -16.67 -16.38 -8.36
C ASN A 488 -17.39 -17.72 -8.59
N PRO A 489 -18.43 -18.08 -7.82
CA PRO A 489 -19.13 -19.35 -7.99
C PRO A 489 -19.63 -19.62 -9.42
N ARG A 490 -19.98 -18.56 -10.18
CA ARG A 490 -20.40 -18.71 -11.58
C ARG A 490 -19.27 -19.21 -12.51
N CYS A 491 -18.02 -18.91 -12.16
CA CYS A 491 -16.84 -19.34 -12.92
C CYS A 491 -16.39 -20.76 -12.59
N LYS A 492 -17.04 -21.45 -11.63
CA LYS A 492 -16.75 -22.84 -11.28
C LYS A 492 -17.38 -23.84 -12.27
N GLN A 493 -18.38 -23.42 -13.05
CA GLN A 493 -19.01 -24.28 -14.05
C GLN A 493 -18.10 -24.40 -15.28
N ILE A 494 -17.55 -25.59 -15.50
CA ILE A 494 -16.77 -25.92 -16.70
C ILE A 494 -17.79 -26.26 -17.80
N ALA A 495 -17.84 -25.47 -18.86
CA ALA A 495 -18.60 -25.84 -20.05
C ALA A 495 -18.01 -27.14 -20.65
N PRO A 496 -18.80 -28.08 -21.20
CA PRO A 496 -18.32 -29.37 -21.68
C PRO A 496 -17.13 -29.30 -22.66
N ASP A 497 -17.03 -28.19 -23.41
CA ASP A 497 -16.00 -27.94 -24.44
C ASP A 497 -14.87 -26.99 -23.97
N SER A 498 -14.73 -26.74 -22.65
CA SER A 498 -13.79 -25.77 -22.10
C SER A 498 -12.36 -26.33 -21.97
N THR A 499 -11.37 -25.60 -22.50
CA THR A 499 -9.96 -25.82 -22.17
C THR A 499 -9.68 -25.54 -20.69
N ALA A 500 -8.56 -26.07 -20.16
CA ALA A 500 -8.15 -25.83 -18.78
C ALA A 500 -7.96 -24.33 -18.49
N PRO A 501 -8.13 -23.87 -17.24
CA PRO A 501 -7.83 -22.49 -16.86
C PRO A 501 -6.36 -22.14 -17.11
N SER A 502 -6.12 -20.95 -17.66
CA SER A 502 -4.79 -20.39 -17.92
C SER A 502 -4.05 -20.05 -16.61
N LEU A 503 -2.76 -20.37 -16.58
CA LEU A 503 -1.78 -19.95 -15.57
C LEU A 503 -1.15 -18.59 -15.89
N LEU A 504 -1.20 -18.10 -17.15
CA LEU A 504 -0.58 -16.82 -17.54
C LEU A 504 -0.88 -15.64 -16.59
N PRO A 505 -2.13 -15.43 -16.11
CA PRO A 505 -2.41 -14.33 -15.19
C PRO A 505 -1.72 -14.44 -13.83
N TYR A 506 -1.14 -15.59 -13.50
CA TYR A 506 -0.42 -15.86 -12.26
C TYR A 506 1.07 -16.07 -12.46
N LEU A 507 1.52 -16.44 -13.67
CA LEU A 507 2.95 -16.48 -14.04
C LEU A 507 3.49 -15.08 -14.34
N PHE A 508 2.68 -14.21 -14.97
CA PHE A 508 3.06 -12.82 -15.28
C PHE A 508 2.07 -11.79 -14.71
N PRO A 509 1.77 -11.81 -13.40
CA PRO A 509 0.84 -10.87 -12.80
C PRO A 509 1.50 -9.48 -12.69
N THR A 510 0.77 -8.43 -13.03
CA THR A 510 1.18 -7.06 -12.68
C THR A 510 0.77 -6.70 -11.25
N ARG A 511 -0.32 -7.31 -10.75
CA ARG A 511 -0.88 -7.13 -9.40
C ARG A 511 -1.20 -8.49 -8.77
N PRO A 512 -0.17 -9.26 -8.36
CA PRO A 512 -0.34 -10.58 -7.77
C PRO A 512 -1.19 -10.56 -6.49
N TYR A 513 -1.59 -11.74 -6.02
CA TYR A 513 -2.17 -11.87 -4.69
C TYR A 513 -1.19 -11.32 -3.63
N SER A 514 -1.75 -10.63 -2.64
CA SER A 514 -1.00 -10.16 -1.49
C SER A 514 -0.77 -11.29 -0.49
N THR A 515 0.17 -11.09 0.44
CA THR A 515 0.39 -12.02 1.56
C THR A 515 -0.90 -12.20 2.39
N GLN A 516 -1.66 -11.12 2.54
CA GLN A 516 -2.98 -11.08 3.15
C GLN A 516 -4.00 -11.94 2.38
N ASP A 517 -4.10 -11.78 1.05
CA ASP A 517 -4.99 -12.58 0.20
C ASP A 517 -4.70 -14.08 0.31
N ILE A 518 -3.43 -14.47 0.30
CA ILE A 518 -3.03 -15.89 0.37
C ILE A 518 -3.49 -16.51 1.68
N SER A 519 -3.26 -15.82 2.81
CA SER A 519 -3.73 -16.27 4.13
C SER A 519 -5.26 -16.27 4.26
N LEU A 520 -5.96 -15.38 3.54
CA LEU A 520 -7.41 -15.30 3.52
C LEU A 520 -8.04 -16.55 2.87
N PHE A 521 -7.45 -17.02 1.77
CA PHE A 521 -8.00 -18.14 1.01
C PHE A 521 -7.59 -19.50 1.57
N LEU A 522 -6.40 -19.63 2.16
CA LEU A 522 -5.92 -20.88 2.78
C LEU A 522 -5.48 -20.67 4.24
N PRO A 523 -6.37 -20.19 5.15
CA PRO A 523 -5.99 -19.87 6.51
C PRO A 523 -5.56 -21.11 7.32
N ASP A 524 -6.15 -22.27 7.07
CA ASP A 524 -5.82 -23.52 7.78
C ASP A 524 -4.38 -23.98 7.54
N GLN A 525 -3.82 -23.65 6.37
CA GLN A 525 -2.43 -23.97 6.04
C GLN A 525 -1.47 -22.82 6.38
N CYS A 526 -1.87 -21.57 6.17
CA CYS A 526 -0.97 -20.41 6.27
C CYS A 526 -0.93 -19.76 7.66
N VAL A 527 -1.97 -19.96 8.47
CA VAL A 527 -2.18 -19.24 9.73
C VAL A 527 -2.17 -20.20 10.92
N PHE A 528 -3.05 -21.19 10.89
CA PHE A 528 -3.29 -22.05 12.04
C PHE A 528 -2.23 -23.14 12.18
N VAL A 529 -1.86 -23.46 13.41
CA VAL A 529 -0.95 -24.57 13.72
C VAL A 529 -1.71 -25.88 13.43
N GLY A 530 -1.21 -26.65 12.47
CA GLY A 530 -1.81 -27.92 12.02
C GLY A 530 -0.98 -29.14 12.42
N GLU A 531 -1.20 -30.26 11.71
CA GLU A 531 -0.42 -31.50 11.89
C GLU A 531 0.97 -31.42 11.24
N GLU A 532 1.14 -30.57 10.23
CA GLU A 532 2.46 -30.24 9.69
C GLU A 532 3.12 -29.08 10.47
N PRO A 533 4.45 -29.10 10.70
CA PRO A 533 5.04 -28.37 11.80
C PRO A 533 5.14 -26.84 11.63
N ASN A 534 4.77 -26.26 10.48
CA ASN A 534 5.01 -24.83 10.26
C ASN A 534 4.10 -24.15 9.23
N SER A 535 3.01 -23.52 9.70
CA SER A 535 2.10 -22.73 8.86
C SER A 535 2.79 -21.55 8.16
N ALA A 536 3.88 -21.03 8.71
CA ALA A 536 4.69 -20.00 8.06
C ALA A 536 5.47 -20.54 6.85
N ARG A 537 5.87 -21.83 6.84
CA ARG A 537 6.50 -22.47 5.66
C ARG A 537 5.51 -22.59 4.52
N ALA A 538 4.29 -23.07 4.78
CA ALA A 538 3.23 -23.14 3.76
C ALA A 538 2.89 -21.74 3.21
N TRP A 539 2.77 -20.75 4.11
CA TRP A 539 2.56 -19.36 3.70
C TRP A 539 3.72 -18.84 2.82
N ALA A 540 4.97 -19.12 3.20
CA ALA A 540 6.16 -18.73 2.43
C ALA A 540 6.20 -19.41 1.05
N ARG A 541 5.89 -20.70 0.95
CA ARG A 541 5.78 -21.45 -0.31
C ARG A 541 4.79 -20.78 -1.26
N TYR A 542 3.56 -20.55 -0.82
CA TYR A 542 2.54 -19.91 -1.66
C TYR A 542 2.83 -18.44 -1.98
N VAL A 543 3.41 -17.68 -1.05
CA VAL A 543 3.82 -16.30 -1.32
C VAL A 543 4.90 -16.24 -2.39
N ARG A 544 5.91 -17.12 -2.34
CA ARG A 544 6.92 -17.22 -3.40
C ARG A 544 6.25 -17.59 -4.72
N ALA A 545 5.43 -18.63 -4.72
CA ALA A 545 4.79 -19.16 -5.92
C ALA A 545 3.88 -18.15 -6.62
N VAL A 546 3.05 -17.43 -5.87
CA VAL A 546 1.98 -16.58 -6.43
C VAL A 546 2.41 -15.12 -6.60
N ARG A 547 3.38 -14.65 -5.81
CA ARG A 547 3.81 -13.25 -5.78
C ARG A 547 5.23 -13.03 -6.31
N GLY A 548 6.08 -14.06 -6.32
CA GLY A 548 7.47 -13.96 -6.74
C GLY A 548 8.35 -13.13 -5.79
N VAL A 549 8.03 -13.08 -4.49
CA VAL A 549 8.78 -12.28 -3.50
C VAL A 549 9.69 -13.17 -2.67
N TRP A 550 10.88 -12.65 -2.34
CA TRP A 550 11.81 -13.29 -1.41
C TRP A 550 11.20 -13.46 0.00
N VAL A 551 11.53 -14.57 0.64
CA VAL A 551 11.18 -14.92 2.03
C VAL A 551 12.42 -15.53 2.70
N TRP A 552 12.42 -15.65 4.02
CA TRP A 552 13.58 -16.18 4.75
C TRP A 552 13.96 -17.59 4.29
N GLY A 553 15.26 -17.81 4.08
CA GLY A 553 15.80 -19.10 3.62
C GLY A 553 15.41 -20.27 4.52
N SER A 554 15.40 -20.06 5.85
CA SER A 554 15.01 -21.07 6.85
C SER A 554 13.55 -21.56 6.72
N LEU A 555 12.71 -20.85 5.98
CA LEU A 555 11.32 -21.26 5.71
C LEU A 555 11.20 -22.15 4.47
N VAL A 556 12.27 -22.27 3.66
CA VAL A 556 12.19 -22.91 2.34
C VAL A 556 13.34 -23.88 2.06
N THR A 557 14.44 -23.86 2.81
CA THR A 557 15.49 -24.88 2.75
C THR A 557 15.52 -25.70 4.04
N ASP A 558 15.57 -27.02 3.93
CA ASP A 558 15.84 -27.91 5.07
C ASP A 558 17.35 -27.97 5.41
N GLN A 559 18.20 -27.30 4.63
CA GLN A 559 19.65 -27.16 4.84
C GLN A 559 20.02 -25.70 5.06
N PHE A 560 20.69 -25.44 6.18
CA PHE A 560 21.35 -24.18 6.52
C PHE A 560 22.57 -23.96 5.62
N ASP A 561 22.77 -22.74 5.12
CA ASP A 561 24.12 -22.20 4.92
C ASP A 561 24.15 -20.66 4.95
N PHE A 562 25.34 -20.15 5.32
CA PHE A 562 25.70 -18.89 5.99
C PHE A 562 25.05 -17.54 5.58
N GLY A 563 24.87 -16.66 6.57
CA GLY A 563 25.35 -15.27 6.45
C GLY A 563 24.39 -14.08 6.64
N SER A 564 23.09 -14.25 6.91
CA SER A 564 22.24 -13.08 7.21
C SER A 564 21.04 -13.41 8.09
N ALA A 565 20.99 -12.73 9.25
CA ALA A 565 19.93 -12.69 10.27
C ALA A 565 19.43 -14.05 10.78
N THR A 566 19.39 -14.23 12.10
CA THR A 566 18.72 -15.38 12.73
C THR A 566 17.22 -15.10 12.76
N PRO A 567 16.32 -16.05 12.39
CA PRO A 567 14.89 -15.79 12.41
C PRO A 567 14.49 -15.43 13.84
N PRO A 568 13.49 -14.56 14.05
CA PRO A 568 12.94 -14.36 15.38
C PRO A 568 12.65 -15.74 15.96
N GLN A 569 13.17 -16.03 17.16
CA GLN A 569 12.90 -17.30 17.83
C GLN A 569 11.40 -17.35 18.15
N HIS A 570 10.62 -17.94 17.25
CA HIS A 570 9.25 -18.32 17.53
C HIS A 570 9.33 -19.55 18.45
N PRO A 571 8.61 -19.57 19.58
CA PRO A 571 8.70 -20.67 20.53
C PRO A 571 8.31 -21.99 19.84
N GLU A 572 9.25 -22.93 19.75
CA GLU A 572 8.98 -24.29 19.29
C GLU A 572 8.01 -24.97 20.28
N GLN A 573 6.77 -25.19 19.84
CA GLN A 573 5.79 -25.94 20.62
C GLN A 573 6.01 -27.44 20.42
N LYS A 574 6.58 -28.11 21.44
CA LYS A 574 6.83 -29.57 21.44
C LYS A 574 5.59 -30.44 21.70
N GLU A 575 4.44 -29.84 22.02
CA GLU A 575 3.18 -30.57 22.33
C GLU A 575 2.02 -30.05 21.47
N LYS A 576 1.10 -30.95 21.09
CA LYS A 576 -0.11 -30.59 20.34
C LYS A 576 -0.98 -29.62 21.17
N PRO A 577 -1.37 -28.46 20.63
CA PRO A 577 -2.20 -27.51 21.35
C PRO A 577 -3.61 -28.05 21.62
N LYS A 578 -4.24 -27.57 22.70
CA LYS A 578 -5.67 -27.79 22.97
C LYS A 578 -6.49 -26.89 22.02
N GLY A 579 -6.82 -27.41 20.84
CA GLY A 579 -7.65 -26.71 19.85
C GLY A 579 -6.87 -25.84 18.87
N LYS A 580 -7.61 -25.11 18.03
CA LYS A 580 -7.06 -24.30 16.94
C LYS A 580 -6.31 -23.05 17.45
N ILE A 581 -5.02 -22.93 17.15
CA ILE A 581 -4.17 -21.80 17.55
C ILE A 581 -3.52 -21.14 16.33
N ALA A 582 -3.43 -19.81 16.32
CA ALA A 582 -2.63 -19.04 15.37
C ALA A 582 -1.48 -18.34 16.08
N VAL A 583 -0.24 -18.52 15.60
CA VAL A 583 0.97 -17.86 16.13
C VAL A 583 1.49 -16.90 15.07
N LEU A 584 1.39 -15.60 15.35
CA LEU A 584 1.52 -14.51 14.37
C LEU A 584 2.47 -13.44 14.87
N GLY A 585 3.50 -13.14 14.09
CA GLY A 585 4.50 -12.14 14.41
C GLY A 585 5.36 -12.43 15.64
N ALA A 586 6.54 -11.82 15.69
CA ALA A 586 7.42 -11.89 16.86
C ALA A 586 6.94 -11.00 18.01
N ALA A 587 7.12 -11.45 19.26
CA ALA A 587 6.88 -10.61 20.43
C ALA A 587 7.90 -9.46 20.48
N ARG A 588 7.42 -8.23 20.65
CA ARG A 588 8.27 -7.04 20.71
C ARG A 588 8.52 -6.64 22.15
N LYS A 589 9.79 -6.73 22.57
CA LYS A 589 10.20 -6.48 23.95
C LYS A 589 9.86 -5.04 24.38
N GLY A 590 9.11 -4.91 25.47
CA GLY A 590 8.72 -3.61 26.05
C GLY A 590 7.57 -2.89 25.33
N GLU A 591 6.98 -3.46 24.28
CA GLU A 591 5.79 -2.89 23.65
C GLU A 591 4.54 -3.25 24.45
N LYS A 592 3.83 -2.22 24.91
CA LYS A 592 2.62 -2.41 25.72
C LYS A 592 1.41 -2.71 24.83
N ILE A 593 0.61 -3.69 25.24
CA ILE A 593 -0.62 -4.04 24.52
C ILE A 593 -1.68 -2.98 24.78
N ARG A 594 -2.15 -2.35 23.70
CA ARG A 594 -3.15 -1.28 23.74
C ARG A 594 -4.32 -1.60 22.83
N LEU A 595 -5.53 -1.62 23.38
CA LEU A 595 -6.77 -1.85 22.65
C LEU A 595 -7.46 -0.52 22.38
N GLY A 596 -7.79 -0.26 21.11
CA GLY A 596 -8.68 0.81 20.69
C GLY A 596 -10.13 0.33 20.79
N ILE A 597 -10.83 0.76 21.83
CA ILE A 597 -12.24 0.46 22.07
C ILE A 597 -13.09 1.48 21.35
N SER A 598 -13.85 1.03 20.36
CA SER A 598 -14.65 1.91 19.53
C SER A 598 -16.06 2.12 20.08
N SER A 599 -16.59 3.31 19.77
CA SER A 599 -18.00 3.67 19.84
C SER A 599 -18.45 4.01 18.43
N LEU A 600 -18.87 2.98 17.68
CA LEU A 600 -19.31 3.09 16.28
C LEU A 600 -20.80 2.79 16.16
N LEU A 601 -21.54 3.66 15.46
CA LEU A 601 -22.95 3.43 15.16
C LEU A 601 -23.10 2.64 13.87
N THR A 602 -23.75 1.48 13.98
CA THR A 602 -24.48 0.86 12.87
C THR A 602 -25.98 1.02 13.12
N THR A 603 -26.72 1.49 12.12
CA THR A 603 -28.16 1.78 12.26
C THR A 603 -28.99 0.53 11.94
N GLU A 604 -30.22 0.47 12.45
CA GLU A 604 -31.16 -0.59 12.06
C GLU A 604 -31.38 -0.62 10.54
N ASP A 605 -31.35 0.53 9.86
CA ASP A 605 -31.51 0.57 8.40
C ASP A 605 -30.32 -0.05 7.68
N SER A 606 -29.08 0.16 8.16
CA SER A 606 -27.91 -0.56 7.66
C SER A 606 -28.07 -2.06 7.88
N TRP A 607 -28.55 -2.49 9.05
CA TRP A 607 -28.83 -3.91 9.34
C TRP A 607 -29.88 -4.49 8.40
N ARG A 608 -31.01 -3.81 8.21
CA ARG A 608 -32.11 -4.22 7.32
C ARG A 608 -31.64 -4.35 5.88
N ALA A 609 -30.86 -3.38 5.41
CA ALA A 609 -30.30 -3.39 4.06
C ALA A 609 -29.35 -4.57 3.86
N CYS A 610 -28.48 -4.86 4.83
CA CYS A 610 -27.60 -6.03 4.81
C CYS A 610 -28.39 -7.34 4.82
N ALA A 611 -29.43 -7.48 5.64
CA ALA A 611 -30.30 -8.66 5.69
C ALA A 611 -31.02 -8.91 4.34
N ASP A 612 -31.41 -7.84 3.64
CA ASP A 612 -31.98 -7.90 2.27
C ASP A 612 -30.92 -8.23 1.19
N GLY A 613 -29.63 -8.33 1.55
CA GLY A 613 -28.53 -8.57 0.61
C GLY A 613 -28.05 -7.33 -0.13
N ARG A 614 -28.30 -6.13 0.43
CA ARG A 614 -27.84 -4.84 -0.10
C ARG A 614 -27.01 -4.12 0.97
N PRO A 615 -25.73 -4.48 1.16
CA PRO A 615 -24.90 -3.87 2.19
C PRO A 615 -24.90 -2.34 2.11
N ASP A 616 -25.08 -1.68 3.26
CA ASP A 616 -25.05 -0.22 3.34
C ASP A 616 -23.62 0.29 3.19
N ILE A 617 -23.30 0.75 1.97
CA ILE A 617 -22.06 1.42 1.59
C ILE A 617 -22.30 2.91 1.31
N SER A 618 -23.27 3.51 2.01
CA SER A 618 -23.61 4.93 1.88
C SER A 618 -22.48 5.85 2.34
N ARG A 619 -22.50 7.07 1.81
CA ARG A 619 -21.62 8.16 2.23
C ARG A 619 -21.69 8.43 3.74
N GLU A 620 -22.87 8.33 4.36
CA GLU A 620 -23.05 8.63 5.77
C GLU A 620 -22.37 7.58 6.67
N ARG A 621 -22.55 6.29 6.36
CA ARG A 621 -21.85 5.20 7.06
C ARG A 621 -20.34 5.27 6.83
N TYR A 622 -19.92 5.58 5.60
CA TYR A 622 -18.51 5.78 5.27
C TYR A 622 -17.89 6.91 6.11
N ALA A 623 -18.56 8.05 6.24
CA ALA A 623 -18.09 9.18 7.04
C ALA A 623 -18.00 8.87 8.54
N ARG A 624 -18.86 8.00 9.09
CA ARG A 624 -18.73 7.50 10.47
C ARG A 624 -17.46 6.68 10.66
N ILE A 625 -17.20 5.75 9.73
CA ILE A 625 -16.01 4.89 9.78
C ILE A 625 -14.74 5.71 9.53
N GLU A 626 -14.73 6.59 8.53
CA GLU A 626 -13.61 7.50 8.22
C GLU A 626 -13.18 8.28 9.46
N ARG A 627 -14.13 8.93 10.15
CA ARG A 627 -13.83 9.68 11.38
C ARG A 627 -13.22 8.80 12.45
N LEU A 628 -13.74 7.59 12.64
CA LEU A 628 -13.26 6.66 13.67
C LEU A 628 -11.86 6.12 13.36
N ILE A 629 -11.61 5.71 12.11
CA ILE A 629 -10.31 5.22 11.66
C ILE A 629 -9.26 6.33 11.76
N ASN A 630 -9.59 7.55 11.32
CA ASN A 630 -8.68 8.69 11.41
C ASN A 630 -8.37 9.07 12.87
N GLN A 631 -9.32 8.94 13.79
CA GLN A 631 -9.06 9.09 15.22
C GLN A 631 -8.11 7.99 15.75
N ALA A 632 -8.31 6.73 15.37
CA ALA A 632 -7.43 5.63 15.79
C ALA A 632 -5.97 5.81 15.29
N ILE A 633 -5.80 6.23 14.04
CA ILE A 633 -4.47 6.49 13.43
C ILE A 633 -3.76 7.65 14.12
N SER A 634 -4.53 8.67 14.53
CA SER A 634 -4.01 9.90 15.15
C SER A 634 -3.91 9.82 16.68
N ALA A 635 -4.36 8.73 17.31
CA ALA A 635 -4.39 8.59 18.76
C ALA A 635 -2.99 8.58 19.38
N TYR A 636 -2.86 9.20 20.55
CA TYR A 636 -1.67 9.13 21.40
C TYR A 636 -2.07 8.88 22.86
N PRO A 637 -1.67 7.75 23.48
CA PRO A 637 -0.91 6.65 22.88
C PRO A 637 -1.69 5.93 21.76
N LYS A 638 -0.98 5.38 20.78
CA LYS A 638 -1.59 4.67 19.65
C LYS A 638 -2.03 3.25 20.07
N PRO A 639 -3.20 2.74 19.63
CA PRO A 639 -3.59 1.36 19.89
C PRO A 639 -2.77 0.38 19.04
N THR A 640 -2.47 -0.79 19.60
CA THR A 640 -1.90 -1.94 18.87
C THR A 640 -2.98 -2.67 18.06
N HIS A 641 -4.20 -2.71 18.58
CA HIS A 641 -5.36 -3.37 17.98
C HIS A 641 -6.56 -2.42 18.03
N LEU A 642 -7.22 -2.18 16.90
CA LEU A 642 -8.51 -1.49 16.85
C LEU A 642 -9.63 -2.51 16.78
N LEU A 643 -10.60 -2.38 17.69
CA LEU A 643 -11.72 -3.29 17.83
C LEU A 643 -13.00 -2.60 17.36
N LEU A 644 -13.74 -3.19 16.41
CA LEU A 644 -15.03 -2.67 15.92
C LEU A 644 -16.19 -3.62 16.23
N PRO A 645 -17.41 -3.11 16.52
CA PRO A 645 -18.55 -3.94 16.92
C PRO A 645 -18.98 -4.98 15.87
N GLU A 646 -19.89 -5.86 16.27
CA GLU A 646 -20.60 -6.76 15.35
C GLU A 646 -21.31 -5.97 14.23
N LEU A 647 -21.32 -6.52 13.00
CA LEU A 647 -21.99 -5.94 11.81
C LEU A 647 -21.62 -4.46 11.57
N SER A 648 -20.37 -4.08 11.85
CA SER A 648 -19.96 -2.67 11.80
C SER A 648 -19.24 -2.30 10.51
N LEU A 649 -18.51 -3.24 9.91
CA LEU A 649 -17.66 -2.99 8.75
C LEU A 649 -18.17 -3.75 7.50
N PRO A 650 -18.53 -3.05 6.41
CA PRO A 650 -18.78 -3.69 5.12
C PRO A 650 -17.54 -4.39 4.56
N ASP A 651 -17.71 -5.58 3.98
CA ASP A 651 -16.63 -6.37 3.35
C ASP A 651 -15.80 -5.56 2.34
N ARG A 652 -16.50 -4.72 1.55
CA ARG A 652 -15.91 -3.86 0.53
C ARG A 652 -14.86 -2.88 1.07
N TRP A 653 -14.94 -2.48 2.34
CA TRP A 653 -14.07 -1.49 2.95
C TRP A 653 -12.91 -2.10 3.75
N VAL A 654 -12.87 -3.43 3.89
CA VAL A 654 -11.84 -4.13 4.68
C VAL A 654 -10.44 -3.76 4.21
N ASP A 655 -10.15 -3.84 2.91
CA ASP A 655 -8.81 -3.54 2.37
C ASP A 655 -8.41 -2.07 2.51
N THR A 656 -9.38 -1.14 2.44
CA THR A 656 -9.11 0.29 2.70
C THR A 656 -8.72 0.49 4.16
N VAL A 657 -9.57 0.00 5.07
CA VAL A 657 -9.43 0.23 6.50
C VAL A 657 -8.19 -0.48 7.04
N SER A 658 -8.00 -1.75 6.71
CA SER A 658 -6.85 -2.53 7.19
C SER A 658 -5.54 -1.98 6.62
N GLY A 659 -5.48 -1.60 5.35
CA GLY A 659 -4.27 -1.02 4.75
C GLY A 659 -3.83 0.26 5.45
N LEU A 660 -4.76 1.16 5.77
CA LEU A 660 -4.47 2.40 6.50
C LEU A 660 -4.03 2.15 7.95
N LEU A 661 -4.68 1.20 8.64
CA LEU A 661 -4.34 0.82 10.00
C LEU A 661 -2.96 0.14 10.08
N LEU A 662 -2.66 -0.80 9.17
CA LEU A 662 -1.38 -1.49 9.10
C LEU A 662 -0.23 -0.52 8.79
N ASP A 663 -0.42 0.42 7.86
CA ASP A 663 0.53 1.51 7.58
C ASP A 663 0.80 2.37 8.84
N ALA A 664 -0.17 2.44 9.76
CA ALA A 664 -0.06 3.12 11.04
C ALA A 664 0.45 2.22 12.18
N GLY A 665 0.67 0.92 11.95
CA GLY A 665 1.10 -0.08 12.94
C GLY A 665 -0.04 -0.63 13.82
N ILE A 666 -1.28 -0.59 13.34
CA ILE A 666 -2.49 -0.98 14.07
C ILE A 666 -3.11 -2.21 13.39
N SER A 667 -3.35 -3.27 14.15
CA SER A 667 -4.10 -4.46 13.68
C SER A 667 -5.60 -4.27 13.85
N LEU A 668 -6.41 -4.93 13.02
CA LEU A 668 -7.87 -4.77 13.01
C LEU A 668 -8.57 -6.04 13.49
N VAL A 669 -9.54 -5.90 14.38
CA VAL A 669 -10.54 -6.94 14.72
C VAL A 669 -11.93 -6.31 14.61
N ALA A 670 -12.76 -6.78 13.69
CA ALA A 670 -14.04 -6.14 13.39
C ALA A 670 -15.15 -7.14 13.04
N GLY A 671 -16.40 -6.84 13.40
CA GLY A 671 -17.55 -7.57 12.90
C GLY A 671 -17.92 -7.11 11.49
N LEU A 672 -18.05 -8.05 10.57
CA LEU A 672 -18.49 -7.80 9.20
C LEU A 672 -20.01 -7.80 9.09
N ASP A 673 -20.51 -7.11 8.06
CA ASP A 673 -21.89 -7.26 7.58
C ASP A 673 -22.24 -8.71 7.21
N TYR A 674 -23.53 -9.00 7.08
CA TYR A 674 -23.98 -10.33 6.66
C TYR A 674 -23.47 -10.73 5.27
N HIS A 675 -23.25 -12.03 5.13
CA HIS A 675 -22.90 -12.70 3.89
C HIS A 675 -23.99 -13.67 3.48
N ARG A 676 -24.36 -13.64 2.19
CA ARG A 676 -25.34 -14.57 1.60
C ARG A 676 -24.61 -15.58 0.73
N ARG A 677 -24.72 -16.87 1.07
CA ARG A 677 -24.07 -17.97 0.32
C ARG A 677 -24.99 -18.56 -0.75
N PHE A 678 -26.28 -18.63 -0.44
CA PHE A 678 -27.35 -19.15 -1.29
C PHE A 678 -28.59 -18.25 -1.15
N PRO A 679 -29.64 -18.40 -1.98
CA PRO A 679 -30.80 -17.50 -1.94
C PRO A 679 -31.42 -17.30 -0.55
N ASN A 680 -31.36 -18.33 0.31
CA ASN A 680 -32.03 -18.35 1.62
C ASN A 680 -31.07 -18.57 2.80
N TRP A 681 -29.75 -18.49 2.59
CA TRP A 681 -28.75 -18.78 3.62
C TRP A 681 -27.90 -17.55 3.91
N ILE A 682 -27.81 -17.19 5.19
CA ILE A 682 -27.11 -16.00 5.68
C ILE A 682 -26.24 -16.34 6.90
N HIS A 683 -25.12 -15.64 7.05
CA HIS A 683 -24.29 -15.69 8.25
C HIS A 683 -23.50 -14.39 8.41
N SER A 684 -22.86 -14.19 9.57
CA SER A 684 -21.91 -13.10 9.80
C SER A 684 -20.56 -13.63 10.28
N GLU A 685 -19.53 -12.80 10.15
CA GLU A 685 -18.15 -13.15 10.48
C GLU A 685 -17.45 -12.01 11.23
N ALA A 686 -16.51 -12.35 12.09
CA ALA A 686 -15.47 -11.44 12.51
C ALA A 686 -14.31 -11.50 11.51
N VAL A 687 -13.74 -10.36 11.16
CA VAL A 687 -12.48 -10.24 10.46
C VAL A 687 -11.37 -9.91 11.43
N LEU A 688 -10.24 -10.59 11.27
CA LEU A 688 -8.98 -10.21 11.89
C LEU A 688 -7.98 -9.93 10.78
N VAL A 689 -7.44 -8.70 10.72
CA VAL A 689 -6.29 -8.38 9.88
C VAL A 689 -5.13 -8.01 10.79
N LEU A 690 -4.18 -8.94 10.91
CA LEU A 690 -3.13 -8.91 11.92
C LEU A 690 -1.77 -8.76 11.25
N ALA A 691 -0.90 -7.94 11.85
CA ALA A 691 0.45 -7.75 11.37
C ALA A 691 1.30 -9.01 11.61
N ASP A 692 2.05 -9.43 10.61
CA ASP A 692 2.84 -10.67 10.70
C ASP A 692 4.18 -10.47 9.99
N ASP A 693 5.26 -10.85 10.66
CA ASP A 693 6.64 -10.76 10.15
C ASP A 693 7.29 -12.13 9.99
N ARG A 694 6.53 -13.23 10.13
CA ARG A 694 7.03 -14.61 9.96
C ARG A 694 7.62 -14.89 8.58
N LEU A 695 7.24 -14.15 7.53
CA LEU A 695 7.88 -14.24 6.20
C LEU A 695 9.25 -13.57 6.13
N GLY A 696 9.57 -12.73 7.12
CA GLY A 696 10.81 -11.99 7.19
C GLY A 696 10.80 -10.52 6.90
N PHE A 697 9.64 -10.00 6.55
CA PHE A 697 9.40 -8.61 6.26
C PHE A 697 8.02 -8.24 6.78
N PRO A 698 7.74 -6.95 7.04
CA PRO A 698 6.42 -6.52 7.48
C PRO A 698 5.33 -6.94 6.48
N ALA A 699 4.47 -7.86 6.91
CA ALA A 699 3.34 -8.37 6.16
C ALA A 699 2.08 -8.38 7.05
N SER A 700 1.01 -8.95 6.54
CA SER A 700 -0.23 -9.17 7.28
C SER A 700 -0.90 -10.46 6.84
N VAL A 701 -1.68 -11.02 7.76
CA VAL A 701 -2.63 -12.10 7.49
C VAL A 701 -4.06 -11.60 7.66
N GLN A 702 -5.01 -12.23 6.96
CA GLN A 702 -6.43 -11.98 7.15
C GLN A 702 -7.16 -13.29 7.45
N ILE A 703 -7.97 -13.26 8.50
CA ILE A 703 -8.70 -14.40 9.03
C ILE A 703 -10.18 -14.04 9.08
N ARG A 704 -11.03 -14.96 8.65
CA ARG A 704 -12.49 -14.87 8.78
C ARG A 704 -12.95 -15.90 9.82
N GLN A 705 -13.52 -15.41 10.92
CA GLN A 705 -14.08 -16.26 11.98
C GLN A 705 -15.61 -16.15 11.94
N PRO A 706 -16.35 -17.18 11.50
CA PRO A 706 -17.80 -17.13 11.46
C PRO A 706 -18.40 -17.10 12.86
N LYS A 707 -19.55 -16.42 13.00
CA LYS A 707 -20.43 -16.54 14.17
C LYS A 707 -21.16 -17.88 14.10
N SER A 708 -21.11 -18.64 15.19
CA SER A 708 -21.58 -20.03 15.24
C SER A 708 -23.09 -20.14 15.14
N MET A 709 -23.81 -19.29 15.89
CA MET A 709 -25.27 -19.22 15.88
C MET A 709 -25.73 -17.76 16.01
N PRO A 710 -26.87 -17.38 15.40
CA PRO A 710 -27.45 -16.05 15.58
C PRO A 710 -27.97 -15.87 17.01
N ALA A 711 -28.25 -14.63 17.40
CA ALA A 711 -29.07 -14.39 18.58
C ALA A 711 -30.53 -14.80 18.28
N ALA A 712 -31.29 -15.28 19.27
CA ALA A 712 -32.66 -15.77 19.04
C ALA A 712 -33.58 -14.74 18.35
N ALA A 713 -33.55 -13.48 18.79
CA ALA A 713 -34.32 -12.41 18.15
C ALA A 713 -33.78 -12.01 16.76
N GLU A 714 -32.49 -12.20 16.51
CA GLU A 714 -31.87 -12.01 15.19
C GLU A 714 -32.36 -13.11 14.23
N GLU A 715 -32.35 -14.36 14.67
CA GLU A 715 -32.83 -15.52 13.91
C GLU A 715 -34.29 -15.37 13.51
N GLU A 716 -35.16 -15.01 14.47
CA GLU A 716 -36.57 -14.80 14.21
C GLU A 716 -36.80 -13.70 13.17
N ARG A 717 -36.13 -12.55 13.31
CA ARG A 717 -36.27 -11.42 12.38
C ARG A 717 -35.74 -11.76 10.98
N LEU A 718 -34.59 -12.42 10.88
CA LEU A 718 -34.02 -12.85 9.59
C LEU A 718 -34.97 -13.80 8.86
N LEU A 719 -35.58 -14.74 9.57
CA LEU A 719 -36.51 -15.70 8.98
C LEU A 719 -37.85 -15.04 8.61
N LYS A 720 -38.45 -14.32 9.55
CA LYS A 720 -39.80 -13.75 9.41
C LYS A 720 -39.86 -12.61 8.40
N ASP A 721 -38.90 -11.70 8.45
CA ASP A 721 -38.95 -10.46 7.66
C ASP A 721 -38.23 -10.61 6.31
N TYR A 722 -37.26 -11.53 6.19
CA TYR A 722 -36.39 -11.67 5.00
C TYR A 722 -36.33 -13.09 4.42
N GLY A 723 -36.98 -14.08 5.05
CA GLY A 723 -36.93 -15.47 4.60
C GLY A 723 -35.53 -16.10 4.65
N GLN A 724 -34.61 -15.52 5.42
CA GLN A 724 -33.22 -15.99 5.52
C GLN A 724 -33.05 -16.93 6.70
N LYS A 725 -32.35 -18.05 6.49
CA LYS A 725 -31.95 -19.01 7.52
C LYS A 725 -30.46 -18.86 7.81
N TRP A 726 -30.10 -19.06 9.07
CA TRP A 726 -28.69 -19.11 9.43
C TRP A 726 -28.01 -20.34 8.84
N ALA A 727 -26.72 -20.25 8.55
CA ALA A 727 -25.98 -21.39 8.02
C ALA A 727 -25.69 -22.44 9.10
N ASP A 728 -26.36 -23.60 9.00
CA ASP A 728 -26.26 -24.72 9.96
C ASP A 728 -24.83 -25.29 10.10
N THR A 729 -24.02 -25.22 9.03
CA THR A 729 -22.66 -25.78 9.01
C THR A 729 -21.67 -25.04 9.92
N LEU A 730 -22.07 -23.90 10.50
CA LEU A 730 -21.19 -23.04 11.31
C LEU A 730 -21.31 -23.29 12.82
N LYS A 731 -22.30 -24.07 13.27
CA LYS A 731 -22.63 -24.27 14.69
C LYS A 731 -21.45 -24.82 15.50
N ASP A 732 -20.74 -25.79 14.94
CA ASP A 732 -19.67 -26.51 15.63
C ASP A 732 -18.27 -25.96 15.34
N VAL A 733 -18.18 -24.81 14.65
CA VAL A 733 -16.87 -24.18 14.34
C VAL A 733 -16.17 -23.77 15.63
N GLU A 734 -15.00 -24.34 15.85
CA GLU A 734 -14.14 -24.02 16.99
C GLU A 734 -13.63 -22.57 16.93
N LYS A 735 -13.59 -21.91 18.09
CA LYS A 735 -13.07 -20.54 18.25
C LYS A 735 -11.57 -20.59 18.53
N PRO A 736 -10.71 -20.04 17.65
CA PRO A 736 -9.27 -20.14 17.82
C PRO A 736 -8.72 -19.24 18.93
N VAL A 737 -7.53 -19.60 19.41
CA VAL A 737 -6.65 -18.71 20.18
C VAL A 737 -5.67 -18.01 19.24
N TYR A 738 -5.56 -16.69 19.35
CA TYR A 738 -4.64 -15.87 18.57
C TYR A 738 -3.48 -15.41 19.45
N GLN A 739 -2.27 -15.91 19.19
CA GLN A 739 -1.02 -15.40 19.75
C GLN A 739 -0.39 -14.43 18.76
N HIS A 740 -0.62 -13.14 18.94
CA HIS A 740 -0.18 -12.10 18.02
C HIS A 740 0.81 -11.15 18.70
N GLN A 741 2.07 -11.15 18.27
CA GLN A 741 3.14 -10.28 18.80
C GLN A 741 3.25 -10.28 20.33
N GLY A 742 3.07 -11.45 20.95
CA GLY A 742 3.12 -11.63 22.41
C GLY A 742 1.79 -11.46 23.15
N PHE A 743 0.72 -11.02 22.47
CA PHE A 743 -0.64 -10.91 23.01
C PHE A 743 -1.47 -12.15 22.66
N CYS A 744 -1.99 -12.86 23.67
CA CYS A 744 -2.87 -14.01 23.49
C CYS A 744 -4.33 -13.59 23.67
N PHE A 745 -5.18 -13.76 22.66
CA PHE A 745 -6.59 -13.40 22.75
C PHE A 745 -7.51 -14.37 22.01
N GLY A 746 -8.77 -14.39 22.44
CA GLY A 746 -9.87 -15.08 21.76
C GLY A 746 -10.94 -14.07 21.33
N VAL A 747 -11.71 -14.40 20.29
CA VAL A 747 -12.80 -13.53 19.79
C VAL A 747 -14.13 -14.27 19.87
N LEU A 748 -15.13 -13.62 20.47
CA LEU A 748 -16.53 -14.04 20.45
C LEU A 748 -17.41 -12.94 19.83
N VAL A 749 -18.52 -13.33 19.23
CA VAL A 749 -19.48 -12.42 18.61
C VAL A 749 -20.82 -12.47 19.36
N CYS A 750 -21.10 -11.40 20.10
CA CYS A 750 -22.38 -11.12 20.75
C CYS A 750 -22.95 -12.28 21.59
N SER A 751 -23.97 -12.98 21.10
CA SER A 751 -24.65 -14.09 21.79
C SER A 751 -23.72 -15.25 22.14
N GLU A 752 -22.58 -15.40 21.46
CA GLU A 752 -21.58 -16.42 21.77
C GLU A 752 -21.00 -16.28 23.19
N LEU A 753 -21.01 -15.06 23.77
CA LEU A 753 -20.59 -14.84 25.16
C LEU A 753 -21.47 -15.61 26.15
N GLN A 754 -22.74 -15.87 25.83
CA GLN A 754 -23.68 -16.58 26.70
C GLN A 754 -23.31 -18.06 26.81
N ASN A 755 -22.67 -18.63 25.79
CA ASN A 755 -22.28 -20.03 25.77
C ASN A 755 -21.05 -20.26 26.66
N VAL A 756 -21.26 -20.90 27.81
CA VAL A 756 -20.20 -21.21 28.78
C VAL A 756 -19.08 -22.06 28.17
N ASN A 757 -19.38 -22.94 27.21
CA ASN A 757 -18.36 -23.77 26.59
C ASN A 757 -17.37 -22.94 25.77
N HIS A 758 -17.82 -21.85 25.13
CA HIS A 758 -16.92 -20.94 24.43
C HIS A 758 -15.98 -20.21 25.40
N ARG A 759 -16.49 -19.75 26.55
CA ARG A 759 -15.66 -19.12 27.59
C ARG A 759 -14.66 -20.11 28.19
N LEU A 760 -15.13 -21.31 28.54
CA LEU A 760 -14.30 -22.34 29.17
C LEU A 760 -13.14 -22.78 28.28
N ARG A 761 -13.33 -22.86 26.96
CA ARG A 761 -12.26 -23.19 25.99
C ARG A 761 -11.10 -22.18 25.99
N PHE A 762 -11.32 -20.97 26.49
CA PHE A 762 -10.27 -19.95 26.61
C PHE A 762 -9.63 -19.87 27.99
N GLN A 763 -10.14 -20.58 29.00
CA GLN A 763 -9.62 -20.51 30.36
C GLN A 763 -8.16 -20.98 30.39
N GLY A 764 -7.25 -20.09 30.81
CA GLY A 764 -5.83 -20.40 30.90
C GLY A 764 -5.03 -20.15 29.62
N ASP A 765 -5.69 -20.03 28.47
CA ASP A 765 -5.07 -19.92 27.14
C ASP A 765 -4.96 -18.48 26.61
N ILE A 766 -5.66 -17.51 27.21
CA ILE A 766 -5.68 -16.12 26.71
C ILE A 766 -5.42 -15.08 27.81
N ASP A 767 -4.87 -13.94 27.40
CA ASP A 767 -4.77 -12.74 28.23
C ASP A 767 -6.03 -11.88 28.14
N CYS A 768 -6.71 -11.90 26.99
CA CYS A 768 -7.92 -11.13 26.77
C CYS A 768 -8.96 -11.85 25.90
N MET A 769 -10.22 -11.89 26.35
CA MET A 769 -11.35 -12.27 25.51
C MET A 769 -12.00 -11.02 24.91
N ILE A 770 -12.02 -10.93 23.59
CA ILE A 770 -12.65 -9.85 22.84
C ILE A 770 -14.06 -10.26 22.46
N VAL A 771 -15.05 -9.40 22.73
CA VAL A 771 -16.46 -9.66 22.41
C VAL A 771 -17.00 -8.53 21.54
N LEU A 772 -17.25 -8.83 20.27
CA LEU A 772 -17.83 -7.87 19.31
C LEU A 772 -19.34 -7.97 19.38
N SER A 773 -20.05 -6.89 19.70
CA SER A 773 -21.47 -6.97 20.07
C SER A 773 -22.33 -5.93 19.35
N TRP A 774 -23.56 -6.33 19.03
CA TRP A 774 -24.69 -5.43 18.85
C TRP A 774 -25.80 -5.92 19.75
N ASN A 775 -25.77 -5.48 21.02
CA ASN A 775 -26.69 -5.98 22.02
C ASN A 775 -27.32 -4.86 22.84
N GLN A 776 -28.63 -4.98 23.08
CA GLN A 776 -29.42 -4.05 23.88
C GLN A 776 -29.60 -4.49 25.34
N ASP A 777 -29.43 -5.79 25.64
CA ASP A 777 -29.52 -6.33 27.00
C ASP A 777 -28.21 -6.09 27.77
N LEU A 778 -28.05 -4.87 28.26
CA LEU A 778 -26.83 -4.42 28.92
C LEU A 778 -26.62 -5.08 30.29
N GLU A 779 -27.69 -5.42 31.01
CA GLU A 779 -27.61 -5.98 32.36
C GLU A 779 -27.08 -7.42 32.31
N THR A 780 -27.66 -8.27 31.47
CA THR A 780 -27.19 -9.66 31.30
C THR A 780 -25.76 -9.69 30.79
N PHE A 781 -25.43 -8.88 29.78
CA PHE A 781 -24.05 -8.83 29.27
C PHE A 781 -23.08 -8.24 30.30
N SER A 782 -23.53 -7.35 31.18
CA SER A 782 -22.74 -6.92 32.32
C SER A 782 -22.40 -8.09 33.23
N ALA A 783 -23.40 -8.82 33.71
CA ALA A 783 -23.18 -9.99 34.55
C ALA A 783 -22.27 -11.03 33.87
N LEU A 784 -22.43 -11.25 32.57
CA LEU A 784 -21.59 -12.16 31.79
C LEU A 784 -20.16 -11.67 31.67
N VAL A 785 -19.90 -10.38 31.43
CA VAL A 785 -18.54 -9.82 31.40
C VAL A 785 -17.88 -9.92 32.77
N GLU A 786 -18.63 -9.69 33.85
CA GLU A 786 -18.12 -9.85 35.21
C GLU A 786 -17.75 -11.31 35.51
N SER A 787 -18.64 -12.24 35.19
CA SER A 787 -18.38 -13.68 35.32
C SER A 787 -17.21 -14.11 34.45
N ALA A 788 -17.20 -13.69 33.18
CA ALA A 788 -16.17 -14.00 32.18
C ALA A 788 -14.77 -13.59 32.67
N SER A 789 -14.67 -12.42 33.31
CA SER A 789 -13.40 -11.93 33.83
C SER A 789 -12.82 -12.84 34.91
N LEU A 790 -13.65 -13.61 35.61
CA LEU A 790 -13.25 -14.49 36.71
C LEU A 790 -13.16 -15.96 36.31
N ASP A 791 -14.11 -16.46 35.51
CA ASP A 791 -14.14 -17.86 35.08
C ASP A 791 -13.07 -18.16 34.02
N VAL A 792 -12.83 -17.28 33.05
CA VAL A 792 -11.69 -17.36 32.13
C VAL A 792 -10.40 -16.89 32.83
N HIS A 793 -10.56 -16.03 33.83
CA HIS A 793 -9.49 -15.32 34.53
C HIS A 793 -8.61 -14.51 33.55
N ALA A 794 -9.23 -13.67 32.73
CA ALA A 794 -8.59 -12.89 31.69
C ALA A 794 -9.21 -11.49 31.59
N HIS A 795 -8.56 -10.57 30.90
CA HIS A 795 -9.20 -9.29 30.54
C HIS A 795 -10.38 -9.55 29.59
N ILE A 796 -11.48 -8.81 29.74
CA ILE A 796 -12.65 -8.93 28.85
C ILE A 796 -12.87 -7.60 28.16
N ALA A 797 -12.67 -7.55 26.84
CA ALA A 797 -12.88 -6.37 26.02
C ALA A 797 -14.18 -6.52 25.23
N LEU A 798 -15.28 -5.95 25.73
CA LEU A 798 -16.56 -5.92 25.05
C LEU A 798 -16.68 -4.63 24.23
N VAL A 799 -16.97 -4.74 22.94
CA VAL A 799 -17.14 -3.60 22.03
C VAL A 799 -18.54 -3.67 21.43
N ASN A 800 -19.43 -2.80 21.90
CA ASN A 800 -20.82 -2.78 21.52
C ASN A 800 -21.13 -1.66 20.53
N ASN A 801 -22.23 -1.80 19.79
CA ASN A 801 -22.77 -0.75 18.94
C ASN A 801 -23.06 0.52 19.77
N ARG A 802 -22.62 1.70 19.27
CA ARG A 802 -22.78 3.02 19.91
C ARG A 802 -24.22 3.29 20.35
N LYS A 803 -25.22 2.80 19.61
CA LYS A 803 -26.65 2.99 19.90
C LYS A 803 -27.01 2.60 21.34
N TYR A 804 -26.46 1.49 21.83
CA TYR A 804 -26.71 0.98 23.18
C TYR A 804 -25.56 1.29 24.13
N GLY A 805 -24.33 1.39 23.59
CA GLY A 805 -23.12 1.69 24.38
C GLY A 805 -22.71 0.51 25.27
N ASP A 806 -22.04 0.82 26.37
CA ASP A 806 -21.51 -0.14 27.35
C ASP A 806 -20.32 -0.98 26.85
N SER A 807 -19.62 -0.48 25.82
CA SER A 807 -18.30 -0.98 25.44
C SER A 807 -17.35 -0.81 26.63
N ARG A 808 -16.63 -1.87 27.03
CA ARG A 808 -15.82 -1.85 28.25
C ARG A 808 -14.64 -2.80 28.18
N VAL A 809 -13.64 -2.53 29.00
CA VAL A 809 -12.53 -3.44 29.26
C VAL A 809 -12.50 -3.74 30.74
N ARG A 810 -12.74 -5.00 31.10
CA ARG A 810 -12.72 -5.48 32.47
C ARG A 810 -11.49 -6.34 32.74
N SER A 811 -10.92 -6.25 33.94
CA SER A 811 -9.79 -7.05 34.43
C SER A 811 -10.22 -7.89 35.64
N PRO A 812 -9.63 -9.08 35.88
CA PRO A 812 -9.81 -9.86 37.12
C PRO A 812 -9.19 -9.20 38.37
N SER A 813 -9.13 -7.87 38.43
CA SER A 813 -8.46 -7.14 39.51
C SER A 813 -9.16 -7.33 40.86
N LYS A 814 -8.34 -7.45 41.91
CA LYS A 814 -8.80 -7.48 43.30
C LYS A 814 -9.41 -6.13 43.69
N ALA A 815 -8.70 -5.04 43.38
CA ALA A 815 -9.09 -3.68 43.69
C ALA A 815 -10.28 -3.21 42.84
N ASN A 816 -11.29 -2.61 43.47
CA ASN A 816 -12.52 -2.18 42.78
C ASN A 816 -12.25 -1.23 41.61
N HIS A 817 -11.35 -0.25 41.78
CA HIS A 817 -11.02 0.74 40.75
C HIS A 817 -10.22 0.15 39.58
N GLY A 818 -9.58 -1.01 39.77
CA GLY A 818 -8.80 -1.71 38.74
C GLY A 818 -9.64 -2.71 37.93
N ARG A 819 -10.92 -2.89 38.25
CA ARG A 819 -11.78 -3.87 37.56
C ARG A 819 -12.20 -3.39 36.19
N ASP A 820 -12.75 -2.19 36.08
CA ASP A 820 -13.14 -1.63 34.78
C ASP A 820 -12.06 -0.62 34.35
N LEU A 821 -11.16 -1.05 33.47
CA LEU A 821 -10.10 -0.20 32.90
C LEU A 821 -10.69 0.89 31.99
N CYS A 822 -11.84 0.59 31.37
CA CYS A 822 -12.60 1.53 30.56
C CYS A 822 -14.06 1.07 30.52
N ARG A 823 -15.00 2.03 30.53
CA ARG A 823 -16.41 1.78 30.28
C ARG A 823 -17.03 2.98 29.55
N LEU A 824 -17.32 2.79 28.27
CA LEU A 824 -17.95 3.78 27.41
C LEU A 824 -19.46 3.62 27.49
N ARG A 825 -20.14 4.62 28.05
CA ARG A 825 -21.60 4.71 27.95
C ARG A 825 -21.98 5.34 26.61
N GLY A 826 -23.25 5.25 26.22
CA GLY A 826 -23.73 5.76 24.93
C GLY A 826 -23.40 7.24 24.68
N GLY A 827 -23.72 7.72 23.49
CA GLY A 827 -23.45 9.11 23.08
C GLY A 827 -23.68 9.31 21.59
N GLN A 828 -23.57 10.55 21.11
CA GLN A 828 -23.83 10.89 19.70
C GLN A 828 -22.60 10.82 18.79
N ASN A 829 -21.39 10.95 19.35
CA ASN A 829 -20.16 11.02 18.58
C ASN A 829 -19.49 9.66 18.41
N GLU A 830 -19.05 9.36 17.20
CA GLU A 830 -18.10 8.29 16.94
C GLU A 830 -16.75 8.63 17.58
N HIS A 831 -16.23 7.71 18.39
CA HIS A 831 -14.94 7.90 19.03
C HIS A 831 -14.23 6.58 19.36
N VAL A 832 -12.93 6.68 19.63
CA VAL A 832 -12.08 5.57 20.10
C VAL A 832 -11.43 5.95 21.42
N VAL A 833 -11.46 5.04 22.40
CA VAL A 833 -10.69 5.15 23.63
C VAL A 833 -9.62 4.07 23.65
N VAL A 834 -8.38 4.47 23.96
CA VAL A 834 -7.25 3.55 24.02
C VAL A 834 -7.06 3.06 25.45
N VAL A 835 -7.03 1.74 25.62
CA VAL A 835 -6.89 1.07 26.91
C VAL A 835 -5.63 0.23 26.88
N GLU A 836 -4.75 0.42 27.87
CA GLU A 836 -3.54 -0.37 28.03
C GLU A 836 -3.83 -1.60 28.91
N LEU A 837 -3.34 -2.77 28.50
CA LEU A 837 -3.48 -4.02 29.25
C LEU A 837 -2.14 -4.40 29.91
N ASP A 838 -2.20 -4.72 31.20
CA ASP A 838 -1.05 -5.26 31.95
C ASP A 838 -1.02 -6.80 31.87
N VAL A 839 -0.66 -7.29 30.67
CA VAL A 839 -0.60 -8.73 30.37
C VAL A 839 0.54 -9.43 31.11
N GLU A 840 1.64 -8.72 31.38
CA GLU A 840 2.83 -9.28 32.03
C GLU A 840 2.56 -9.58 33.50
N THR A 841 1.99 -8.62 34.25
CA THR A 841 1.65 -8.83 35.66
C THR A 841 0.55 -9.89 35.81
N LEU A 842 -0.43 -9.93 34.91
CA LEU A 842 -1.46 -10.97 34.90
C LEU A 842 -0.84 -12.37 34.71
N ARG A 843 0.05 -12.53 33.73
CA ARG A 843 0.74 -13.81 33.49
C ARG A 843 1.64 -14.20 34.64
N ALA A 844 2.36 -13.27 35.25
CA ALA A 844 3.22 -13.52 36.42
C ALA A 844 2.40 -14.01 37.62
N PHE A 845 1.23 -13.40 37.87
CA PHE A 845 0.30 -13.86 38.90
C PHE A 845 -0.22 -15.28 38.61
N GLN A 846 -0.58 -15.56 37.37
CA GLN A 846 -1.10 -16.87 36.93
C GLN A 846 -0.05 -17.98 36.88
N SER A 847 1.24 -17.63 36.75
CA SER A 847 2.35 -18.59 36.64
C SER A 847 2.78 -19.16 38.00
N ARG A 848 2.22 -18.69 39.12
CA ARG A 848 2.60 -19.14 40.46
C ARG A 848 2.23 -20.62 40.67
N ALA A 849 3.11 -21.37 41.30
CA ALA A 849 2.90 -22.79 41.62
C ALA A 849 1.74 -23.04 42.59
N THR A 850 1.34 -22.02 43.38
CA THR A 850 0.41 -22.16 44.49
C THR A 850 -0.79 -21.24 44.34
N ARG A 851 -2.00 -21.76 44.57
CA ARG A 851 -3.28 -21.03 44.35
C ARG A 851 -3.75 -20.15 45.52
N TRP A 852 -3.10 -20.17 46.68
CA TRP A 852 -3.57 -19.40 47.84
C TRP A 852 -3.30 -17.90 47.67
N PRO A 853 -4.27 -17.05 48.04
CA PRO A 853 -4.15 -15.60 47.88
C PRO A 853 -3.13 -15.01 48.88
N ARG A 854 -2.51 -13.92 48.47
CA ARG A 854 -1.76 -12.99 49.32
C ARG A 854 -2.51 -11.65 49.43
N ASP A 855 -2.22 -10.89 50.48
CA ASP A 855 -2.89 -9.62 50.73
C ASP A 855 -2.57 -8.58 49.66
N ASP A 856 -1.33 -8.57 49.16
CA ASP A 856 -0.79 -7.68 48.14
C ASP A 856 -1.10 -8.12 46.69
N ASP A 857 -1.89 -9.18 46.50
CA ASP A 857 -2.20 -9.67 45.16
C ASP A 857 -3.02 -8.67 44.32
N PRO A 858 -2.58 -8.35 43.09
CA PRO A 858 -3.27 -7.38 42.23
C PRO A 858 -4.57 -7.94 41.62
N PHE A 859 -4.70 -9.27 41.56
CA PHE A 859 -5.83 -9.98 40.95
C PHE A 859 -6.56 -10.86 41.97
N LYS A 860 -7.81 -11.21 41.64
CA LYS A 860 -8.56 -12.22 42.40
C LYS A 860 -7.92 -13.60 42.23
N PRO A 861 -8.22 -14.57 43.12
CA PRO A 861 -7.76 -15.95 42.95
C PRO A 861 -8.22 -16.54 41.61
N VAL A 862 -7.36 -17.38 41.02
CA VAL A 862 -7.72 -18.19 39.85
C VAL A 862 -8.86 -19.17 40.20
N PRO A 863 -9.75 -19.50 39.25
CA PRO A 863 -10.85 -20.42 39.49
C PRO A 863 -10.36 -21.84 39.80
N GLU A 864 -11.24 -22.65 40.39
CA GLU A 864 -10.95 -24.06 40.62
C GLU A 864 -10.68 -24.80 39.30
N GLY A 865 -9.64 -25.63 39.26
CA GLY A 865 -9.25 -26.36 38.06
C GLY A 865 -8.53 -25.52 36.99
N TYR A 866 -8.20 -24.26 37.28
CA TYR A 866 -7.46 -23.40 36.34
C TYR A 866 -6.11 -24.01 35.95
N VAL A 867 -5.88 -24.15 34.64
CA VAL A 867 -4.61 -24.63 34.08
C VAL A 867 -4.10 -23.60 33.08
N MET A 868 -2.97 -22.96 33.41
CA MET A 868 -2.34 -21.99 32.52
C MET A 868 -1.58 -22.67 31.38
N ALA A 869 -1.75 -22.18 30.17
CA ALA A 869 -1.02 -22.66 29.00
C ALA A 869 0.48 -22.36 29.10
N LYS A 870 1.32 -23.32 28.68
CA LYS A 870 2.80 -23.21 28.76
C LYS A 870 3.34 -21.97 28.04
N TYR A 871 2.80 -21.65 26.86
CA TYR A 871 3.23 -20.50 26.05
C TYR A 871 2.89 -19.12 26.66
N ARG A 872 2.09 -19.08 27.73
CA ARG A 872 1.80 -17.84 28.50
C ARG A 872 2.63 -17.70 29.77
N ARG A 873 3.31 -18.76 30.22
CA ARG A 873 4.03 -18.74 31.51
C ARG A 873 5.23 -17.80 31.46
N THR A 874 5.49 -17.14 32.58
CA THR A 874 6.62 -16.20 32.73
C THR A 874 7.64 -16.65 33.78
N THR A 875 7.29 -17.62 34.62
CA THR A 875 8.19 -18.27 35.58
C THR A 875 8.22 -19.80 35.34
N PRO A 876 9.39 -20.46 35.46
CA PRO A 876 9.48 -21.93 35.44
C PRO A 876 8.73 -22.59 36.61
N GLU A 877 8.37 -23.87 36.48
CA GLU A 877 7.71 -24.67 37.55
C GLU A 877 8.57 -24.85 38.80
#